data_AF-A0A821UXC8-F1
#
_entry.id   AF-A0A821UXC8-F1
#
_cell.length_a   1.000
_cell.length_b   1.000
_cell.length_c   1.000
_cell.angle_alpha   90.00
_cell.angle_beta   90.00
_cell.angle_gamma   90.00
#
_symmetry.space_group_name_H-M   'P 1'
#
loop_
_entity.id
_entity.type
_entity.pdbx_description
1 polymer ?
#
loop_
_entity_poly.entity_id
_entity_poly.type
_entity_poly.pdbx_seq_one_letter_code
_entity_poly.pdbx_strand_id
1 'polypeptide(L)'
;MRVLVAAFAALLARALASPHEHRARHHAPEHASHFPIPAPPQPYRGHGEAVRYNPESDTILPRIDEHETSSKRAKSEETETSSKRAHDERFYSNHERVEELMADEPHYGPDEEDPLIVRTRKGRVKGITLTAATGKKVDAWFGIPYAQKPIGDLRFRHPRPIESWGEEILNTTTLPHSCVQIIDTVFGDFPGAVMWNPNTDMQEDCLYINIVSPRPRPKNAAVMLWVFGGGFYSGTATLDIYDPKILVSEENVVYVSMQYRVASLGFLFFDTADVPGNAGLFDQIMALEWVKDNIAYFGGNPHNITLFGESAGAVSVSLHLLSPLSRNLFSQAILQSGAATAPWAIISREESILRGMRLAEAVHCPSSRTDIGPMIECLREKSADELVNNEWGTLGICEFPFVPIIDGSFLDEMPRRSLAHQNFKKTNILLGSNTEEGYYFILYYLTELFPKEENVGISREQYLQAVRELNPYVNDVARQAIVFEYTDWINPEDPVKNRNALDKMVGDYHFTCGVNEFAHRYAETGNNVYMYYYKHRSKNNPWPSWTGVMHADEINYVFGEPLNPGKNYSPEEVEFSRRLMKYWANFARSGNPSINAGGDMIKEPWPVHTVSGREYLSLAVNSSSVGRGLRVKQCAFWQKYIPQLMVATSKPDPPQNCTNIAPVSQSSYIAVGFSYISVVSLNTMWFKYFKFLN
;
A
#
# COMPACT_ATOMS: atom_id res chain seq x y z
N MET A 1 -31.97 52.70 -7.92
CA MET A 1 -31.37 52.77 -9.28
C MET A 1 -29.99 53.47 -9.33
N ARG A 2 -29.65 54.43 -8.45
CA ARG A 2 -28.27 54.98 -8.35
C ARG A 2 -27.28 54.19 -7.48
N VAL A 3 -27.73 53.19 -6.71
CA VAL A 3 -26.86 52.31 -5.90
C VAL A 3 -26.41 51.07 -6.70
N LEU A 4 -27.19 50.63 -7.70
CA LEU A 4 -26.85 49.51 -8.59
C LEU A 4 -25.77 49.85 -9.63
N VAL A 5 -25.60 51.13 -9.98
CA VAL A 5 -24.55 51.58 -10.93
C VAL A 5 -23.18 51.69 -10.24
N ALA A 6 -23.15 51.98 -8.93
CA ALA A 6 -21.90 52.05 -8.16
C ALA A 6 -21.29 50.67 -7.86
N ALA A 7 -22.13 49.64 -7.68
CA ALA A 7 -21.67 48.26 -7.49
C ALA A 7 -21.10 47.64 -8.78
N PHE A 8 -21.65 48.00 -9.94
CA PHE A 8 -21.17 47.51 -11.25
C PHE A 8 -19.83 48.17 -11.67
N ALA A 9 -19.58 49.42 -11.29
CA ALA A 9 -18.34 50.13 -11.58
C ALA A 9 -17.14 49.65 -10.73
N ALA A 10 -17.38 49.17 -9.51
CA ALA A 10 -16.32 48.62 -8.65
C ALA A 10 -15.89 47.19 -9.06
N LEU A 11 -16.77 46.43 -9.70
CA LEU A 11 -16.50 45.07 -10.19
C LEU A 11 -15.72 45.06 -11.53
N LEU A 12 -15.88 46.07 -12.39
CA LEU A 12 -15.06 46.19 -13.60
C LEU A 12 -13.62 46.69 -13.33
N ALA A 13 -13.40 47.46 -12.25
CA ALA A 13 -12.10 48.05 -11.93
C ALA A 13 -11.10 47.05 -11.31
N ARG A 14 -11.54 45.86 -10.89
CA ARG A 14 -10.66 44.78 -10.39
C ARG A 14 -10.29 43.74 -11.43
N ALA A 15 -10.89 43.77 -12.62
CA ALA A 15 -10.68 42.78 -13.68
C ALA A 15 -9.67 43.19 -14.76
N LEU A 16 -9.00 44.35 -14.64
CA LEU A 16 -8.09 44.88 -15.68
C LEU A 16 -6.68 45.24 -15.19
N ALA A 17 -6.25 44.77 -14.02
CA ALA A 17 -4.88 44.99 -13.54
C ALA A 17 -3.97 43.79 -13.86
N SER A 18 -3.35 43.80 -15.05
CA SER A 18 -2.13 43.05 -15.36
C SER A 18 -0.92 43.97 -15.17
N PRO A 19 0.19 43.53 -14.56
CA PRO A 19 1.38 44.35 -14.42
C PRO A 19 2.16 44.41 -15.74
N HIS A 20 2.48 45.64 -16.15
CA HIS A 20 3.23 45.97 -17.36
C HIS A 20 4.73 45.61 -17.24
N GLU A 21 5.25 45.10 -18.35
CA GLU A 21 6.67 45.07 -18.72
C GLU A 21 7.33 46.46 -18.62
N HIS A 22 8.59 46.49 -18.19
CA HIS A 22 9.55 47.52 -18.57
C HIS A 22 10.69 46.88 -19.37
N ARG A 23 10.79 47.24 -20.66
CA ARG A 23 11.87 46.84 -21.55
C ARG A 23 12.80 48.03 -21.82
N ALA A 24 14.08 47.67 -21.98
CA ALA A 24 15.17 48.36 -22.67
C ALA A 24 15.99 49.42 -21.91
N ARG A 25 17.27 49.09 -21.68
CA ARG A 25 18.41 49.84 -22.22
C ARG A 25 19.64 48.95 -22.42
N HIS A 26 20.13 48.94 -23.65
CA HIS A 26 21.43 48.43 -24.06
C HIS A 26 22.56 49.21 -23.38
N HIS A 27 23.61 48.53 -22.93
CA HIS A 27 25.00 48.97 -23.08
C HIS A 27 25.93 47.76 -22.94
N ALA A 28 26.70 47.47 -24.00
CA ALA A 28 27.90 46.65 -23.96
C ALA A 28 29.04 47.42 -23.25
N PRO A 29 30.04 46.70 -22.73
CA PRO A 29 31.35 46.83 -23.38
C PRO A 29 32.10 45.50 -23.55
N GLU A 30 32.93 45.52 -24.59
CA GLU A 30 33.99 44.57 -24.91
C GLU A 30 35.05 44.51 -23.78
N HIS A 31 35.56 43.32 -23.48
CA HIS A 31 37.00 43.11 -23.29
C HIS A 31 37.36 41.62 -23.38
N ALA A 32 38.22 41.31 -24.33
CA ALA A 32 38.88 40.02 -24.50
C ALA A 32 40.06 39.88 -23.54
N SER A 33 40.29 38.66 -23.02
CA SER A 33 41.63 38.18 -22.65
C SER A 33 41.70 36.66 -22.74
N HIS A 34 42.88 36.19 -23.16
CA HIS A 34 43.20 34.90 -23.76
C HIS A 34 43.73 33.84 -22.76
N PHE A 35 43.28 32.58 -22.93
CA PHE A 35 43.96 31.25 -22.78
C PHE A 35 44.61 30.83 -21.42
N PRO A 36 44.87 29.52 -21.13
CA PRO A 36 44.85 28.33 -22.01
C PRO A 36 44.10 27.06 -21.51
N ILE A 37 43.94 26.14 -22.48
CA ILE A 37 43.48 24.76 -22.44
C ILE A 37 44.38 23.85 -21.58
N PRO A 38 43.83 22.84 -20.89
CA PRO A 38 44.51 21.56 -20.67
C PRO A 38 43.82 20.39 -21.41
N ALA A 39 44.65 19.52 -21.99
CA ALA A 39 44.31 18.29 -22.72
C ALA A 39 43.86 17.14 -21.77
N PRO A 40 43.25 16.06 -22.29
CA PRO A 40 42.46 15.10 -21.52
C PRO A 40 43.28 13.89 -21.01
N PRO A 41 42.82 13.20 -19.94
CA PRO A 41 43.14 11.79 -19.73
C PRO A 41 41.89 10.88 -19.70
N GLN A 42 41.87 9.99 -20.70
CA GLN A 42 41.45 8.55 -20.79
C GLN A 42 40.42 7.91 -19.81
N PRO A 43 39.64 6.92 -20.27
CA PRO A 43 38.41 6.44 -19.63
C PRO A 43 38.63 5.41 -18.52
N TYR A 44 37.89 5.54 -17.43
CA TYR A 44 37.72 4.48 -16.44
C TYR A 44 36.63 3.51 -16.91
N ARG A 45 37.00 2.23 -17.09
CA ARG A 45 36.07 1.10 -17.28
C ARG A 45 35.40 0.79 -15.95
N GLY A 46 34.12 1.15 -15.82
CA GLY A 46 33.19 0.52 -14.89
C GLY A 46 32.12 -0.20 -15.72
N HIS A 47 32.07 -1.53 -15.64
CA HIS A 47 31.06 -2.34 -16.32
C HIS A 47 29.69 -2.07 -15.70
N GLY A 48 28.89 -1.23 -16.36
CA GLY A 48 27.44 -1.19 -16.20
C GLY A 48 26.81 -1.72 -17.48
N GLU A 49 26.45 -3.00 -17.50
CA GLU A 49 25.75 -3.60 -18.63
C GLU A 49 24.23 -3.57 -18.39
N ALA A 50 23.52 -2.99 -19.36
CA ALA A 50 22.08 -2.72 -19.30
C ALA A 50 21.23 -3.98 -19.47
N VAL A 51 20.18 -4.10 -18.64
CA VAL A 51 19.15 -5.16 -18.71
C VAL A 51 18.09 -4.80 -19.76
N ARG A 52 17.67 -5.76 -20.60
CA ARG A 52 16.62 -5.54 -21.61
C ARG A 52 15.22 -5.76 -21.03
N TYR A 53 14.40 -4.73 -21.13
CA TYR A 53 12.99 -4.69 -20.76
C TYR A 53 12.09 -5.08 -21.96
N ASN A 54 11.04 -5.87 -21.71
CA ASN A 54 9.99 -6.16 -22.71
C ASN A 54 8.69 -5.41 -22.37
N PRO A 55 8.29 -4.40 -23.17
CA PRO A 55 7.09 -3.59 -22.93
C PRO A 55 5.76 -4.35 -23.09
N GLU A 56 5.73 -5.46 -23.84
CA GLU A 56 4.49 -6.20 -24.09
C GLU A 56 4.17 -7.21 -23.00
N SER A 57 5.19 -7.73 -22.32
CA SER A 57 5.04 -8.69 -21.23
C SER A 57 5.28 -8.08 -19.84
N ASP A 58 5.87 -6.89 -19.75
CA ASP A 58 6.22 -6.22 -18.49
C ASP A 58 6.98 -7.19 -17.55
N THR A 59 8.01 -7.82 -18.12
CA THR A 59 8.87 -8.82 -17.45
C THR A 59 10.33 -8.49 -17.72
N ILE A 60 11.15 -8.65 -16.70
CA ILE A 60 12.61 -8.71 -16.84
C ILE A 60 12.98 -10.13 -17.28
N LEU A 61 13.62 -10.27 -18.44
CA LEU A 61 14.01 -11.59 -18.96
C LEU A 61 15.21 -12.14 -18.17
N PRO A 62 15.20 -13.43 -17.75
CA PRO A 62 16.37 -14.07 -17.17
C PRO A 62 17.46 -14.34 -18.23
N ARG A 63 18.72 -14.24 -17.78
CA ARG A 63 19.95 -14.43 -18.55
C ARG A 63 20.00 -15.80 -19.24
N ILE A 64 20.15 -15.83 -20.56
CA ILE A 64 20.50 -17.04 -21.32
C ILE A 64 22.02 -17.00 -21.51
N ASP A 65 22.76 -17.84 -20.78
CA ASP A 65 24.18 -18.07 -21.06
C ASP A 65 24.30 -18.98 -22.28
N GLU A 66 24.72 -18.41 -23.41
CA GLU A 66 25.20 -19.17 -24.57
C GLU A 66 26.61 -19.70 -24.27
N HIS A 67 26.72 -20.98 -23.91
CA HIS A 67 27.99 -21.70 -23.99
C HIS A 67 28.11 -22.37 -25.37
N GLU A 68 28.99 -21.80 -26.20
CA GLU A 68 29.43 -22.39 -27.45
C GLU A 68 30.13 -23.76 -27.24
N THR A 69 29.76 -24.65 -28.16
CA THR A 69 30.22 -26.00 -28.37
C THR A 69 31.70 -26.09 -28.78
N SER A 70 32.42 -27.09 -28.26
CA SER A 70 33.55 -27.68 -28.96
C SER A 70 33.77 -29.14 -28.55
N SER A 71 33.52 -30.02 -29.51
CA SER A 71 33.63 -31.48 -29.48
C SER A 71 35.00 -32.00 -29.00
N LYS A 72 35.00 -33.17 -28.33
CA LYS A 72 35.87 -34.30 -28.71
C LYS A 72 35.34 -35.63 -28.14
N ARG A 73 35.68 -36.68 -28.86
CA ARG A 73 34.97 -37.95 -29.06
C ARG A 73 35.67 -39.11 -28.33
N ALA A 74 34.87 -40.10 -27.93
CA ALA A 74 35.23 -41.51 -27.62
C ALA A 74 35.94 -41.74 -26.26
N LYS A 75 35.76 -42.86 -25.53
CA LYS A 75 35.26 -44.22 -25.80
C LYS A 75 34.54 -44.80 -24.56
N SER A 76 33.69 -45.77 -24.85
CA SER A 76 33.14 -46.84 -24.02
C SER A 76 34.17 -47.57 -23.14
N GLU A 77 33.77 -48.03 -21.96
CA GLU A 77 33.77 -49.46 -21.58
C GLU A 77 33.15 -49.70 -20.20
N GLU A 78 32.45 -50.83 -20.09
CA GLU A 78 31.71 -51.38 -18.96
C GLU A 78 32.61 -52.12 -17.95
N THR A 79 31.96 -52.66 -16.90
CA THR A 79 32.35 -53.72 -15.93
C THR A 79 33.12 -53.28 -14.68
N GLU A 80 32.52 -53.33 -13.48
CA GLU A 80 32.14 -54.47 -12.60
C GLU A 80 33.26 -54.96 -11.65
N THR A 81 32.95 -54.86 -10.36
CA THR A 81 33.28 -55.78 -9.25
C THR A 81 34.69 -55.85 -8.61
N SER A 82 34.71 -55.31 -7.37
CA SER A 82 35.07 -56.01 -6.11
C SER A 82 36.52 -56.21 -5.65
N SER A 83 36.68 -55.99 -4.33
CA SER A 83 37.51 -56.76 -3.37
C SER A 83 38.85 -56.17 -2.86
N LYS A 84 38.75 -55.57 -1.65
CA LYS A 84 39.50 -55.83 -0.39
C LYS A 84 41.04 -55.82 -0.33
N ARG A 85 41.59 -54.89 0.49
CA ARG A 85 42.46 -55.03 1.70
C ARG A 85 43.28 -53.73 1.86
N ALA A 86 43.07 -52.88 2.87
CA ALA A 86 43.33 -52.99 4.32
C ALA A 86 44.80 -52.72 4.72
N HIS A 87 44.96 -51.89 5.77
CA HIS A 87 46.16 -51.26 6.37
C HIS A 87 46.54 -49.89 5.81
N ASP A 88 46.77 -48.84 6.60
CA ASP A 88 46.65 -48.59 8.04
C ASP A 88 46.75 -47.06 8.19
N GLU A 89 45.93 -46.45 9.05
CA GLU A 89 46.28 -45.35 9.98
C GLU A 89 45.01 -44.66 10.54
N ARG A 90 45.03 -44.50 11.86
CA ARG A 90 43.97 -44.09 12.78
C ARG A 90 43.58 -42.62 12.52
N PHE A 91 42.33 -42.19 12.71
CA PHE A 91 41.79 -41.81 14.01
C PHE A 91 40.25 -41.78 14.02
N TYR A 92 39.69 -42.09 15.19
CA TYR A 92 38.27 -42.17 15.55
C TYR A 92 37.52 -40.82 15.46
N SER A 93 36.26 -40.90 15.02
CA SER A 93 35.04 -40.30 15.62
C SER A 93 35.20 -39.00 16.44
N ASN A 94 34.54 -37.93 15.97
CA ASN A 94 33.89 -36.86 16.73
C ASN A 94 32.79 -36.33 15.78
N HIS A 95 31.46 -36.41 15.98
CA HIS A 95 30.64 -36.20 17.17
C HIS A 95 31.06 -34.99 18.00
N GLU A 96 31.36 -33.88 17.31
CA GLU A 96 31.48 -32.52 17.86
C GLU A 96 31.65 -31.55 16.68
N ARG A 97 30.54 -31.00 16.15
CA ARG A 97 30.48 -29.69 15.45
C ARG A 97 29.11 -29.29 14.85
N VAL A 98 28.01 -29.57 15.55
CA VAL A 98 26.71 -28.96 15.22
C VAL A 98 26.00 -28.42 16.48
N GLU A 99 26.77 -28.06 17.52
CA GLU A 99 26.26 -27.43 18.75
C GLU A 99 26.81 -26.02 19.01
N GLU A 100 27.48 -25.39 18.03
CA GLU A 100 27.88 -23.98 18.09
C GLU A 100 27.15 -23.18 17.01
N LEU A 101 25.85 -22.99 17.23
CA LEU A 101 25.01 -21.87 16.80
C LEU A 101 23.60 -22.04 17.43
N MET A 102 23.57 -22.58 18.65
CA MET A 102 22.42 -22.38 19.52
C MET A 102 22.36 -20.89 19.78
N ALA A 103 21.21 -20.31 19.44
CA ALA A 103 20.85 -18.94 19.76
C ALA A 103 21.31 -18.62 21.18
N ASP A 104 22.02 -17.50 21.34
CA ASP A 104 22.19 -16.87 22.64
C ASP A 104 20.78 -16.74 23.24
N GLU A 105 20.43 -17.63 24.17
CA GLU A 105 19.33 -17.37 25.08
C GLU A 105 19.62 -16.02 25.72
N PRO A 106 18.64 -15.11 25.82
CA PRO A 106 18.86 -13.84 26.47
C PRO A 106 19.32 -14.13 27.91
N HIS A 107 20.62 -13.92 28.15
CA HIS A 107 21.20 -13.97 29.48
C HIS A 107 20.47 -12.91 30.31
N TYR A 108 19.47 -13.36 31.08
CA TYR A 108 18.94 -12.61 32.19
C TYR A 108 20.06 -12.54 33.22
N GLY A 109 20.93 -11.54 33.08
CA GLY A 109 21.88 -11.18 34.12
C GLY A 109 21.11 -10.91 35.41
N PRO A 110 21.57 -11.43 36.56
CA PRO A 110 21.06 -10.97 37.84
C PRO A 110 21.53 -9.51 38.02
N ASP A 111 20.59 -8.61 38.31
CA ASP A 111 20.76 -7.17 38.59
C ASP A 111 20.82 -6.17 37.40
N GLU A 112 19.68 -5.93 36.72
CA GLU A 112 19.35 -4.57 36.24
C GLU A 112 18.17 -4.03 37.07
N GLU A 113 18.43 -3.02 37.91
CA GLU A 113 17.50 -2.44 38.92
C GLU A 113 16.24 -1.74 38.34
N ASP A 114 16.16 -1.52 37.02
CA ASP A 114 15.04 -0.83 36.37
C ASP A 114 14.50 -1.65 35.19
N PRO A 115 13.29 -2.24 35.29
CA PRO A 115 12.72 -3.02 34.19
C PRO A 115 12.51 -2.19 32.92
N LEU A 116 12.48 -0.84 32.98
CA LEU A 116 12.32 0.02 31.81
C LEU A 116 13.59 0.13 30.96
N ILE A 117 14.75 -0.30 31.48
CA ILE A 117 15.97 -0.44 30.70
C ILE A 117 15.92 -1.79 29.97
N VAL A 118 16.05 -1.76 28.65
CA VAL A 118 16.01 -2.95 27.80
C VAL A 118 17.25 -2.93 26.91
N ARG A 119 18.01 -4.03 26.93
CA ARG A 119 19.15 -4.24 26.04
C ARG A 119 18.68 -4.77 24.69
N THR A 120 18.90 -3.98 23.63
CA THR A 120 18.71 -4.39 22.24
C THR A 120 20.05 -4.82 21.64
N ARG A 121 20.04 -5.36 20.41
CA ARG A 121 21.27 -5.68 19.66
C ARG A 121 22.14 -4.46 19.32
N LYS A 122 21.56 -3.26 19.30
CA LYS A 122 22.27 -2.01 18.94
C LYS A 122 22.68 -1.17 20.15
N GLY A 123 22.15 -1.46 21.32
CA GLY A 123 22.46 -0.78 22.58
C GLY A 123 21.26 -0.79 23.54
N ARG A 124 21.40 -0.14 24.69
CA ARG A 124 20.35 -0.08 25.71
C ARG A 124 19.38 1.07 25.45
N VAL A 125 18.10 0.84 25.69
CA VAL A 125 17.03 1.86 25.64
C VAL A 125 16.32 1.95 26.97
N LYS A 126 15.91 3.15 27.38
CA LYS A 126 15.12 3.40 28.59
C LYS A 126 13.73 3.91 28.23
N GLY A 127 12.71 3.15 28.62
CA GLY A 127 11.31 3.47 28.40
C GLY A 127 10.67 4.25 29.55
N ILE A 128 9.35 4.34 29.52
CA ILE A 128 8.51 5.01 30.51
C ILE A 128 7.26 4.17 30.79
N THR A 129 6.81 4.17 32.04
CA THR A 129 5.50 3.61 32.40
C THR A 129 4.41 4.65 32.16
N LEU A 130 3.38 4.27 31.41
CA LEU A 130 2.21 5.09 31.12
C LEU A 130 0.95 4.46 31.70
N THR A 131 -0.10 5.28 31.82
CA THR A 131 -1.43 4.83 32.25
C THR A 131 -2.40 4.99 31.09
N ALA A 132 -3.05 3.90 30.69
CA ALA A 132 -4.14 3.92 29.73
C ALA A 132 -5.34 4.69 30.31
N ALA A 133 -6.23 5.19 29.45
CA ALA A 133 -7.43 5.90 29.92
C ALA A 133 -8.36 5.02 30.80
N THR A 134 -8.24 3.69 30.71
CA THR A 134 -8.92 2.71 31.57
C THR A 134 -8.30 2.57 32.97
N GLY A 135 -7.20 3.27 33.26
CA GLY A 135 -6.45 3.21 34.52
C GLY A 135 -5.41 2.09 34.60
N LYS A 136 -5.34 1.20 33.60
CA LYS A 136 -4.33 0.14 33.52
C LYS A 136 -2.97 0.71 33.11
N LYS A 137 -1.89 0.16 33.66
CA LYS A 137 -0.52 0.58 33.33
C LYS A 137 0.07 -0.25 32.19
N VAL A 138 0.92 0.39 31.40
CA VAL A 138 1.74 -0.23 30.34
C VAL A 138 3.14 0.37 30.39
N ASP A 139 4.12 -0.36 29.85
CA ASP A 139 5.48 0.18 29.66
C ASP A 139 5.68 0.48 28.18
N ALA A 140 6.26 1.65 27.87
CA ALA A 140 6.40 2.15 26.50
C ALA A 140 7.83 2.61 26.21
N TRP A 141 8.26 2.41 24.97
CA TRP A 141 9.51 2.91 24.41
C TRP A 141 9.18 3.61 23.09
N PHE A 142 9.37 4.91 23.05
CA PHE A 142 9.06 5.75 21.89
C PHE A 142 10.34 6.25 21.24
N GLY A 143 10.38 6.25 19.91
CA GLY A 143 11.51 6.80 19.16
C GLY A 143 12.78 5.94 19.19
N ILE A 144 12.66 4.61 19.07
CA ILE A 144 13.83 3.74 18.93
C ILE A 144 14.31 3.79 17.47
N PRO A 145 15.55 4.23 17.17
CA PRO A 145 16.04 4.28 15.80
C PRO A 145 16.31 2.87 15.28
N TYR A 146 15.79 2.55 14.10
CA TYR A 146 16.04 1.25 13.44
C TYR A 146 16.93 1.39 12.20
N ALA A 147 17.04 2.59 11.64
CA ALA A 147 17.84 2.90 10.46
C ALA A 147 18.68 4.18 10.67
N GLN A 148 19.72 4.34 9.85
CA GLN A 148 20.42 5.63 9.72
C GLN A 148 19.48 6.69 9.16
N LYS A 149 19.75 7.95 9.53
CA LYS A 149 18.97 9.12 9.10
C LYS A 149 19.04 9.24 7.56
N PRO A 150 17.93 9.25 6.83
CA PRO A 150 17.92 9.27 5.37
C PRO A 150 18.11 10.70 4.80
N ILE A 151 19.12 11.41 5.28
CA ILE A 151 19.41 12.82 4.96
C ILE A 151 20.59 12.96 3.98
N GLY A 152 20.67 14.09 3.29
CA GLY A 152 21.75 14.38 2.34
C GLY A 152 21.86 13.29 1.26
N ASP A 153 23.03 12.67 1.13
CA ASP A 153 23.28 11.60 0.15
C ASP A 153 22.45 10.33 0.38
N LEU A 154 21.83 10.16 1.55
CA LEU A 154 20.93 9.03 1.83
C LEU A 154 19.48 9.32 1.44
N ARG A 155 19.14 10.57 1.07
CA ARG A 155 17.80 10.90 0.57
C ARG A 155 17.50 10.09 -0.70
N PHE A 156 16.27 9.57 -0.79
CA PHE A 156 15.74 8.68 -1.83
C PHE A 156 16.34 7.26 -1.90
N ARG A 157 17.52 7.02 -1.31
CA ARG A 157 18.14 5.70 -1.26
C ARG A 157 17.40 4.78 -0.28
N HIS A 158 17.54 3.47 -0.48
CA HIS A 158 17.14 2.48 0.52
C HIS A 158 17.84 2.76 1.87
N PRO A 159 17.16 2.50 3.01
CA PRO A 159 17.72 2.74 4.33
C PRO A 159 18.97 1.92 4.59
N ARG A 160 19.80 2.38 5.52
CA ARG A 160 20.98 1.68 6.04
C ARG A 160 20.76 1.31 7.51
N PRO A 161 21.20 0.13 7.97
CA PRO A 161 21.04 -0.26 9.37
C PRO A 161 21.67 0.77 10.30
N ILE A 162 20.97 1.10 11.39
CA ILE A 162 21.52 2.01 12.42
C ILE A 162 22.82 1.44 13.02
N GLU A 163 23.77 2.33 13.31
CA GLU A 163 24.99 1.97 14.04
C GLU A 163 24.67 1.68 15.52
N SER A 164 25.56 0.94 16.19
CA SER A 164 25.41 0.76 17.63
C SER A 164 25.76 2.06 18.36
N TRP A 165 24.97 2.43 19.37
CA TRP A 165 25.30 3.52 20.30
C TRP A 165 26.10 3.05 21.52
N GLY A 166 26.70 1.85 21.44
CA GLY A 166 27.60 1.31 22.45
C GLY A 166 26.95 1.14 23.83
N GLU A 167 27.65 1.63 24.85
CA GLU A 167 27.22 1.53 26.26
C GLU A 167 26.22 2.62 26.67
N GLU A 168 25.95 3.61 25.81
CA GLU A 168 24.98 4.65 26.13
C GLU A 168 23.57 4.08 26.30
N ILE A 169 22.78 4.68 27.19
CA ILE A 169 21.38 4.35 27.37
C ILE A 169 20.56 5.42 26.65
N LEU A 170 19.96 5.05 25.52
CA LEU A 170 19.12 5.96 24.77
C LEU A 170 17.79 6.15 25.49
N ASN A 171 17.42 7.41 25.76
CA ASN A 171 16.16 7.73 26.41
C ASN A 171 15.02 7.73 25.38
N THR A 172 14.13 6.74 25.44
CA THR A 172 13.07 6.49 24.45
C THR A 172 11.70 6.76 25.07
N THR A 173 11.49 7.98 25.52
CA THR A 173 10.30 8.38 26.31
C THR A 173 9.44 9.44 25.62
N THR A 174 9.87 9.92 24.45
CA THR A 174 9.19 10.93 23.64
C THR A 174 8.83 10.37 22.27
N LEU A 175 7.65 10.73 21.75
CA LEU A 175 7.24 10.35 20.40
C LEU A 175 8.25 10.90 19.37
N PRO A 176 8.60 10.12 18.33
CA PRO A 176 9.55 10.55 17.31
C PRO A 176 8.95 11.61 16.38
N HIS A 177 9.84 12.25 15.60
CA HIS A 177 9.45 13.09 14.49
C HIS A 177 8.59 12.31 13.47
N SER A 178 7.65 13.02 12.87
CA SER A 178 6.90 12.53 11.71
C SER A 178 7.76 12.72 10.46
N CYS A 179 7.61 11.86 9.45
CA CYS A 179 8.29 12.10 8.17
C CYS A 179 7.70 13.34 7.49
N VAL A 180 8.53 14.09 6.76
CA VAL A 180 8.08 15.26 5.98
C VAL A 180 7.01 14.87 4.98
N GLN A 181 5.91 15.61 5.01
CA GLN A 181 4.69 15.38 4.24
C GLN A 181 3.88 16.69 4.14
N ILE A 182 2.89 16.73 3.26
CA ILE A 182 1.94 17.84 3.22
C ILE A 182 1.01 17.82 4.44
N ILE A 183 0.57 19.00 4.87
CA ILE A 183 -0.45 19.16 5.93
C ILE A 183 -1.79 19.45 5.27
N ASP A 184 -2.82 18.69 5.62
CA ASP A 184 -4.19 18.98 5.17
C ASP A 184 -4.71 20.24 5.86
N THR A 185 -5.01 21.25 5.05
CA THR A 185 -5.60 22.51 5.47
C THR A 185 -6.92 22.82 4.75
N VAL A 186 -7.43 21.88 3.93
CA VAL A 186 -8.61 22.08 3.06
C VAL A 186 -9.84 22.45 3.89
N PHE A 187 -9.99 21.84 5.07
CA PHE A 187 -11.10 22.11 5.99
C PHE A 187 -10.67 22.90 7.24
N GLY A 188 -9.53 23.59 7.20
CA GLY A 188 -8.97 24.34 8.33
C GLY A 188 -8.81 23.47 9.57
N ASP A 189 -9.19 23.99 10.75
CA ASP A 189 -9.07 23.29 12.03
C ASP A 189 -10.16 22.23 12.29
N PHE A 190 -10.83 21.75 11.25
CA PHE A 190 -11.91 20.77 11.40
C PHE A 190 -11.38 19.45 11.98
N PRO A 191 -11.88 18.98 13.15
CA PRO A 191 -11.30 17.83 13.85
C PRO A 191 -11.26 16.54 13.03
N GLY A 192 -12.25 16.31 12.15
CA GLY A 192 -12.30 15.10 11.31
C GLY A 192 -11.20 15.05 10.24
N ALA A 193 -10.60 16.19 9.90
CA ALA A 193 -9.45 16.29 9.00
C ALA A 193 -8.13 16.37 9.78
N VAL A 194 -8.05 17.28 10.76
CA VAL A 194 -6.84 17.54 11.55
C VAL A 194 -6.36 16.30 12.32
N MET A 195 -7.26 15.38 12.69
CA MET A 195 -6.86 14.15 13.38
C MET A 195 -5.90 13.26 12.58
N TRP A 196 -5.79 13.46 11.27
CA TRP A 196 -4.89 12.73 10.37
C TRP A 196 -3.59 13.49 10.07
N ASN A 197 -3.50 14.77 10.45
CA ASN A 197 -2.29 15.56 10.29
C ASN A 197 -1.22 15.15 11.30
N PRO A 198 0.07 15.29 10.95
CA PRO A 198 1.16 14.98 11.86
C PRO A 198 1.05 15.78 13.17
N ASN A 199 1.13 15.09 14.30
CA ASN A 199 1.05 15.66 15.65
C ASN A 199 2.43 15.79 16.33
N THR A 200 3.51 15.55 15.60
CA THR A 200 4.90 15.78 15.99
C THR A 200 5.62 16.54 14.88
N ASP A 201 6.71 17.22 15.22
CA ASP A 201 7.50 17.96 14.22
C ASP A 201 7.93 17.05 13.06
N MET A 202 7.83 17.58 11.84
CA MET A 202 8.21 16.88 10.62
C MET A 202 9.69 17.02 10.32
N GLN A 203 10.39 15.91 10.13
CA GLN A 203 11.81 15.87 9.75
C GLN A 203 12.09 14.69 8.82
N GLU A 204 13.17 14.77 8.03
CA GLU A 204 13.67 13.62 7.27
C GLU A 204 14.29 12.56 8.18
N ASP A 205 14.83 12.97 9.33
CA ASP A 205 15.20 12.08 10.43
C ASP A 205 13.93 11.58 11.14
N CYS A 206 13.27 10.60 10.52
CA CYS A 206 12.00 10.07 11.01
C CYS A 206 11.98 8.54 11.16
N LEU A 207 13.06 7.80 10.87
CA LEU A 207 13.05 6.33 10.84
C LEU A 207 13.16 5.69 12.23
N TYR A 208 12.03 5.70 12.95
CA TYR A 208 11.89 5.23 14.32
C TYR A 208 10.76 4.20 14.50
N ILE A 209 10.88 3.38 15.55
CA ILE A 209 9.87 2.44 16.04
C ILE A 209 9.39 2.86 17.43
N ASN A 210 8.12 2.60 17.70
CA ASN A 210 7.49 2.70 19.02
C ASN A 210 7.06 1.31 19.49
N ILE A 211 7.27 0.98 20.76
CA ILE A 211 6.87 -0.29 21.39
C ILE A 211 6.07 0.00 22.64
N VAL A 212 4.94 -0.71 22.81
CA VAL A 212 4.15 -0.67 24.05
C VAL A 212 3.87 -2.10 24.51
N SER A 213 4.28 -2.42 25.73
CA SER A 213 4.15 -3.73 26.36
C SER A 213 3.15 -3.68 27.51
N PRO A 214 2.34 -4.75 27.73
CA PRO A 214 1.47 -4.81 28.89
C PRO A 214 2.30 -4.93 30.17
N ARG A 215 1.68 -4.57 31.31
CA ARG A 215 2.27 -4.68 32.64
C ARG A 215 1.44 -5.64 33.51
N PRO A 216 2.04 -6.68 34.11
CA PRO A 216 3.47 -7.05 34.07
C PRO A 216 3.94 -7.46 32.67
N ARG A 217 5.23 -7.24 32.37
CA ARG A 217 5.83 -7.58 31.07
C ARG A 217 5.62 -9.07 30.76
N PRO A 218 5.06 -9.43 29.60
CA PRO A 218 4.87 -10.82 29.22
C PRO A 218 6.20 -11.47 28.88
N LYS A 219 6.23 -12.80 28.81
CA LYS A 219 7.45 -13.55 28.39
C LYS A 219 7.50 -13.82 26.89
N ASN A 220 6.34 -14.02 26.26
CA ASN A 220 6.24 -14.50 24.88
C ASN A 220 4.88 -14.17 24.24
N ALA A 221 4.43 -12.91 24.38
CA ALA A 221 3.12 -12.48 23.89
C ALA A 221 3.09 -12.33 22.36
N ALA A 222 1.89 -12.45 21.76
CA ALA A 222 1.71 -12.10 20.36
C ALA A 222 2.06 -10.62 20.13
N VAL A 223 2.70 -10.35 18.99
CA VAL A 223 3.13 -9.01 18.58
C VAL A 223 2.19 -8.52 17.49
N MET A 224 1.60 -7.34 17.68
CA MET A 224 0.84 -6.64 16.67
C MET A 224 1.64 -5.44 16.18
N LEU A 225 2.02 -5.44 14.91
CA LEU A 225 2.86 -4.41 14.31
C LEU A 225 2.02 -3.57 13.34
N TRP A 226 1.77 -2.31 13.72
CA TRP A 226 1.01 -1.32 12.95
C TRP A 226 1.84 -0.64 11.87
N VAL A 227 1.30 -0.64 10.65
CA VAL A 227 1.76 0.16 9.51
C VAL A 227 0.66 1.16 9.16
N PHE A 228 0.94 2.45 9.32
CA PHE A 228 -0.06 3.50 9.08
C PHE A 228 -0.34 3.70 7.57
N GLY A 229 -1.56 4.16 7.28
CA GLY A 229 -1.99 4.61 5.96
C GLY A 229 -1.86 6.13 5.74
N GLY A 230 -2.24 6.59 4.55
CA GLY A 230 -2.10 7.99 4.12
C GLY A 230 -1.77 8.13 2.63
N GLY A 231 -2.32 7.25 1.79
CA GLY A 231 -2.09 7.26 0.33
C GLY A 231 -0.63 7.18 -0.12
N PHE A 232 0.27 6.72 0.75
CA PHE A 232 1.73 6.79 0.60
C PHE A 232 2.34 8.19 0.55
N TYR A 233 1.57 9.28 0.73
CA TYR A 233 2.08 10.67 0.72
C TYR A 233 2.01 11.34 2.11
N SER A 234 1.25 10.76 3.05
CA SER A 234 1.08 11.26 4.41
C SER A 234 0.96 10.11 5.42
N GLY A 235 0.75 10.47 6.68
CA GLY A 235 0.57 9.59 7.81
C GLY A 235 1.75 9.59 8.78
N THR A 236 1.49 9.17 10.01
CA THR A 236 2.52 9.00 11.05
C THR A 236 2.07 7.99 12.08
N ALA A 237 3.02 7.26 12.66
CA ALA A 237 2.78 6.29 13.73
C ALA A 237 2.39 6.93 15.07
N THR A 238 2.44 8.27 15.18
CA THR A 238 2.29 9.02 16.44
C THR A 238 0.89 9.57 16.68
N LEU A 239 -0.04 9.44 15.73
CA LEU A 239 -1.40 9.98 15.86
C LEU A 239 -2.14 9.42 17.08
N ASP A 240 -2.94 10.26 17.74
CA ASP A 240 -3.71 9.89 18.94
C ASP A 240 -4.71 8.75 18.68
N ILE A 241 -5.22 8.67 17.46
CA ILE A 241 -6.13 7.60 17.00
C ILE A 241 -5.45 6.22 17.01
N TYR A 242 -4.12 6.17 16.92
CA TYR A 242 -3.30 4.96 16.97
C TYR A 242 -2.76 4.66 18.38
N ASP A 243 -3.26 5.34 19.42
CA ASP A 243 -2.82 5.12 20.79
C ASP A 243 -3.06 3.68 21.24
N PRO A 244 -2.01 2.86 21.44
CA PRO A 244 -2.16 1.44 21.66
C PRO A 244 -2.39 1.08 23.12
N LYS A 245 -2.33 2.04 24.05
CA LYS A 245 -2.32 1.76 25.50
C LYS A 245 -3.54 0.93 25.94
N ILE A 246 -4.72 1.23 25.38
CA ILE A 246 -5.95 0.50 25.70
C ILE A 246 -5.89 -0.90 25.09
N LEU A 247 -5.65 -1.03 23.78
CA LEU A 247 -5.50 -2.33 23.12
C LEU A 247 -4.51 -3.26 23.85
N VAL A 248 -3.30 -2.75 24.15
CA VAL A 248 -2.23 -3.51 24.82
C VAL A 248 -2.66 -3.97 26.22
N SER A 249 -3.25 -3.08 27.03
CA SER A 249 -3.61 -3.39 28.42
C SER A 249 -4.89 -4.22 28.56
N GLU A 250 -5.81 -4.15 27.60
CA GLU A 250 -7.02 -4.98 27.57
C GLU A 250 -6.74 -6.37 27.00
N GLU A 251 -5.92 -6.45 25.94
CA GLU A 251 -5.71 -7.70 25.20
C GLU A 251 -4.38 -8.40 25.48
N ASN A 252 -3.48 -7.84 26.29
CA ASN A 252 -2.20 -8.49 26.64
C ASN A 252 -1.38 -8.91 25.39
N VAL A 253 -1.26 -8.00 24.43
CA VAL A 253 -0.42 -8.12 23.24
C VAL A 253 0.71 -7.10 23.31
N VAL A 254 1.85 -7.39 22.71
CA VAL A 254 2.91 -6.38 22.52
C VAL A 254 2.59 -5.62 21.24
N TYR A 255 2.45 -4.31 21.35
CA TYR A 255 2.22 -3.44 20.20
C TYR A 255 3.53 -2.83 19.72
N VAL A 256 3.68 -2.74 18.41
CA VAL A 256 4.76 -2.05 17.74
C VAL A 256 4.18 -1.16 16.64
N SER A 257 4.71 0.05 16.45
CA SER A 257 4.46 0.85 15.25
C SER A 257 5.76 1.37 14.67
N MET A 258 5.79 1.59 13.36
CA MET A 258 6.97 2.05 12.63
C MET A 258 6.68 3.32 11.85
N GLN A 259 7.66 4.21 11.78
CA GLN A 259 7.72 5.26 10.77
C GLN A 259 8.35 4.71 9.49
N TYR A 260 7.87 5.16 8.33
CA TYR A 260 8.49 4.92 7.03
C TYR A 260 8.39 6.19 6.18
N ARG A 261 9.36 6.44 5.28
CA ARG A 261 9.28 7.61 4.39
C ARG A 261 8.08 7.52 3.47
N VAL A 262 7.38 8.64 3.34
CA VAL A 262 6.22 8.83 2.46
C VAL A 262 6.58 9.80 1.33
N ALA A 263 5.64 10.03 0.42
CA ALA A 263 5.72 11.00 -0.66
C ALA A 263 6.90 10.73 -1.61
N SER A 264 7.38 11.74 -2.33
CA SER A 264 8.59 11.64 -3.16
C SER A 264 9.82 11.16 -2.37
N LEU A 265 9.94 11.53 -1.10
CA LEU A 265 11.06 11.14 -0.23
C LEU A 265 11.14 9.62 -0.01
N GLY A 266 10.01 8.92 -0.06
CA GLY A 266 9.92 7.46 0.08
C GLY A 266 9.74 6.69 -1.24
N PHE A 267 9.21 7.32 -2.29
CA PHE A 267 8.73 6.61 -3.48
C PHE A 267 9.17 7.20 -4.83
N LEU A 268 10.08 8.18 -4.85
CA LEU A 268 10.70 8.66 -6.08
C LEU A 268 11.50 7.55 -6.79
N PHE A 269 11.39 7.46 -8.11
CA PHE A 269 12.03 6.44 -8.93
C PHE A 269 12.63 7.03 -10.21
N PHE A 270 13.91 6.75 -10.46
CA PHE A 270 14.59 7.10 -11.72
C PHE A 270 15.35 5.93 -12.35
N ASP A 271 15.09 4.70 -11.91
CA ASP A 271 15.80 3.51 -12.39
C ASP A 271 17.34 3.61 -12.28
N THR A 272 17.80 4.20 -11.17
CA THR A 272 19.22 4.30 -10.82
C THR A 272 19.45 3.68 -9.45
N ALA A 273 20.69 3.28 -9.16
CA ALA A 273 21.06 2.76 -7.83
C ALA A 273 20.82 3.78 -6.70
N ASP A 274 20.80 5.07 -7.04
CA ASP A 274 20.67 6.19 -6.12
C ASP A 274 19.23 6.60 -5.84
N VAL A 275 18.33 6.36 -6.80
CA VAL A 275 16.89 6.59 -6.70
C VAL A 275 16.16 5.36 -7.26
N PRO A 276 16.25 4.21 -6.56
CA PRO A 276 15.75 2.92 -7.04
C PRO A 276 14.24 2.71 -6.83
N GLY A 277 13.55 3.68 -6.22
CA GLY A 277 12.15 3.53 -5.81
C GLY A 277 11.97 2.66 -4.57
N ASN A 278 10.72 2.59 -4.09
CA ASN A 278 10.31 1.78 -2.95
C ASN A 278 11.07 2.01 -1.64
N ALA A 279 11.78 3.13 -1.46
CA ALA A 279 12.55 3.40 -0.25
C ALA A 279 11.70 3.31 1.03
N GLY A 280 10.45 3.79 1.00
CA GLY A 280 9.49 3.63 2.09
C GLY A 280 9.12 2.17 2.41
N LEU A 281 9.09 1.26 1.42
CA LEU A 281 8.88 -0.17 1.68
C LEU A 281 10.14 -0.83 2.25
N PHE A 282 11.32 -0.40 1.84
CA PHE A 282 12.57 -0.88 2.43
C PHE A 282 12.77 -0.36 3.86
N ASP A 283 12.27 0.84 4.19
CA ASP A 283 12.16 1.34 5.57
C ASP A 283 11.34 0.36 6.41
N GLN A 284 10.18 -0.08 5.90
CA GLN A 284 9.34 -1.07 6.57
C GLN A 284 10.01 -2.44 6.71
N ILE A 285 10.79 -2.91 5.71
CA ILE A 285 11.60 -4.13 5.83
C ILE A 285 12.60 -3.99 6.98
N MET A 286 13.36 -2.90 7.04
CA MET A 286 14.38 -2.72 8.07
C MET A 286 13.77 -2.64 9.46
N ALA A 287 12.59 -2.02 9.59
CA ALA A 287 11.83 -2.04 10.82
C ALA A 287 11.36 -3.46 11.20
N LEU A 288 10.88 -4.25 10.24
CA LEU A 288 10.49 -5.65 10.46
C LEU A 288 11.67 -6.52 10.91
N GLU A 289 12.83 -6.38 10.29
CA GLU A 289 14.07 -7.06 10.68
C GLU A 289 14.47 -6.67 12.11
N TRP A 290 14.43 -5.37 12.42
CA TRP A 290 14.72 -4.87 13.77
C TRP A 290 13.77 -5.48 14.81
N VAL A 291 12.47 -5.53 14.52
CA VAL A 291 11.47 -6.14 15.44
C VAL A 291 11.75 -7.62 15.61
N LYS A 292 11.98 -8.35 14.52
CA LYS A 292 12.28 -9.78 14.55
C LYS A 292 13.48 -10.10 15.46
N ASP A 293 14.49 -9.23 15.43
CA ASP A 293 15.73 -9.38 16.17
C ASP A 293 15.65 -8.98 17.65
N ASN A 294 14.71 -8.10 18.03
CA ASN A 294 14.74 -7.44 19.34
C ASN A 294 13.45 -7.59 20.16
N ILE A 295 12.31 -7.96 19.57
CA ILE A 295 11.01 -7.89 20.27
C ILE A 295 10.90 -8.84 21.48
N ALA A 296 11.71 -9.90 21.51
CA ALA A 296 11.83 -10.81 22.65
C ALA A 296 12.24 -10.09 23.94
N TYR A 297 13.12 -9.08 23.86
CA TYR A 297 13.56 -8.30 25.04
C TYR A 297 12.45 -7.44 25.64
N PHE A 298 11.40 -7.16 24.86
CA PHE A 298 10.21 -6.41 25.28
C PHE A 298 9.04 -7.33 25.66
N GLY A 299 9.25 -8.66 25.69
CA GLY A 299 8.24 -9.65 26.06
C GLY A 299 7.39 -10.19 24.91
N GLY A 300 7.69 -9.81 23.66
CA GLY A 300 6.99 -10.27 22.47
C GLY A 300 7.59 -11.54 21.87
N ASN A 301 6.80 -12.29 21.13
CA ASN A 301 7.23 -13.49 20.43
C ASN A 301 7.67 -13.15 19.00
N PRO A 302 8.97 -13.26 18.64
CA PRO A 302 9.43 -12.97 17.29
C PRO A 302 8.87 -13.94 16.24
N HIS A 303 8.33 -15.10 16.63
CA HIS A 303 7.66 -16.05 15.74
C HIS A 303 6.14 -15.89 15.68
N ASN A 304 5.57 -14.91 16.39
CA ASN A 304 4.15 -14.59 16.34
C ASN A 304 3.92 -13.08 16.16
N ILE A 305 4.40 -12.56 15.03
CA ILE A 305 4.24 -11.17 14.62
C ILE A 305 3.09 -11.09 13.61
N THR A 306 2.06 -10.32 13.94
CA THR A 306 0.97 -9.99 13.04
C THR A 306 1.16 -8.58 12.52
N LEU A 307 1.40 -8.45 11.21
CA LEU A 307 1.37 -7.16 10.54
C LEU A 307 -0.07 -6.71 10.38
N PHE A 308 -0.37 -5.46 10.73
CA PHE A 308 -1.68 -4.88 10.47
C PHE A 308 -1.56 -3.43 10.05
N GLY A 309 -2.42 -3.02 9.13
CA GLY A 309 -2.43 -1.67 8.61
C GLY A 309 -3.76 -1.36 7.96
N GLU A 310 -4.00 -0.07 7.76
CA GLU A 310 -5.19 0.47 7.12
C GLU A 310 -4.80 1.29 5.89
N SER A 311 -5.65 1.30 4.86
CA SER A 311 -5.43 2.04 3.62
C SER A 311 -4.08 1.69 2.96
N ALA A 312 -3.19 2.67 2.74
CA ALA A 312 -1.83 2.45 2.23
C ALA A 312 -0.98 1.56 3.15
N GLY A 313 -1.28 1.53 4.45
CA GLY A 313 -0.70 0.58 5.39
C GLY A 313 -1.18 -0.85 5.11
N ALA A 314 -2.47 -1.06 4.82
CA ALA A 314 -2.99 -2.36 4.40
C ALA A 314 -2.41 -2.81 3.04
N VAL A 315 -2.24 -1.87 2.10
CA VAL A 315 -1.50 -2.11 0.86
C VAL A 315 -0.07 -2.55 1.19
N SER A 316 0.67 -1.83 2.02
CA SER A 316 2.01 -2.21 2.47
C SER A 316 2.06 -3.62 3.06
N VAL A 317 1.11 -3.98 3.94
CA VAL A 317 0.99 -5.34 4.50
C VAL A 317 0.77 -6.38 3.40
N SER A 318 -0.12 -6.13 2.43
CA SER A 318 -0.27 -7.04 1.28
C SER A 318 0.99 -7.13 0.42
N LEU A 319 1.71 -6.03 0.20
CA LEU A 319 2.95 -6.04 -0.56
C LEU A 319 4.03 -6.85 0.17
N HIS A 320 4.09 -6.80 1.50
CA HIS A 320 4.98 -7.65 2.30
C HIS A 320 4.62 -9.14 2.29
N LEU A 321 3.35 -9.48 2.09
CA LEU A 321 2.92 -10.87 1.86
C LEU A 321 3.42 -11.41 0.51
N LEU A 322 3.54 -10.54 -0.49
CA LEU A 322 4.00 -10.89 -1.84
C LEU A 322 5.53 -10.89 -1.95
N SER A 323 6.19 -9.93 -1.30
CA SER A 323 7.64 -9.74 -1.43
C SER A 323 8.45 -10.94 -0.89
N PRO A 324 9.42 -11.46 -1.67
CA PRO A 324 10.31 -12.52 -1.19
C PRO A 324 11.23 -12.05 -0.05
N LEU A 325 11.51 -10.75 0.06
CA LEU A 325 12.40 -10.19 1.08
C LEU A 325 11.76 -10.18 2.47
N SER A 326 10.45 -9.91 2.57
CA SER A 326 9.78 -9.71 3.86
C SER A 326 8.88 -10.86 4.31
N ARG A 327 8.48 -11.78 3.43
CA ARG A 327 7.48 -12.82 3.77
C ARG A 327 7.88 -13.76 4.91
N ASN A 328 9.14 -13.77 5.34
CA ASN A 328 9.63 -14.57 6.46
C ASN A 328 9.79 -13.79 7.77
N LEU A 329 9.54 -12.47 7.76
CA LEU A 329 9.73 -11.60 8.93
C LEU A 329 8.51 -11.53 9.86
N PHE A 330 7.35 -12.00 9.40
CA PHE A 330 6.11 -11.99 10.18
C PHE A 330 5.33 -13.30 9.99
N SER A 331 4.31 -13.48 10.81
CA SER A 331 3.52 -14.72 10.90
C SER A 331 2.19 -14.58 10.16
N GLN A 332 1.41 -13.53 10.43
CA GLN A 332 0.04 -13.33 9.94
C GLN A 332 -0.19 -11.87 9.55
N ALA A 333 -1.31 -11.60 8.86
CA ALA A 333 -1.60 -10.26 8.35
C ALA A 333 -3.07 -9.85 8.54
N ILE A 334 -3.27 -8.57 8.88
CA ILE A 334 -4.57 -7.92 8.89
C ILE A 334 -4.55 -6.73 7.92
N LEU A 335 -5.54 -6.65 7.02
CA LEU A 335 -5.60 -5.66 5.95
C LEU A 335 -6.91 -4.91 6.00
N GLN A 336 -6.87 -3.67 6.48
CA GLN A 336 -8.06 -2.85 6.66
C GLN A 336 -8.23 -1.91 5.47
N SER A 337 -9.28 -2.12 4.68
CA SER A 337 -9.67 -1.20 3.59
C SER A 337 -8.57 -0.93 2.56
N GLY A 338 -7.71 -1.92 2.27
CA GLY A 338 -6.66 -1.79 1.26
C GLY A 338 -6.02 -3.13 0.90
N ALA A 339 -5.55 -3.25 -0.34
CA ALA A 339 -4.85 -4.42 -0.87
C ALA A 339 -3.97 -4.05 -2.08
N ALA A 340 -2.92 -4.83 -2.35
CA ALA A 340 -1.97 -4.62 -3.45
C ALA A 340 -2.60 -4.69 -4.85
N THR A 341 -3.84 -5.14 -4.97
CA THR A 341 -4.62 -5.18 -6.20
C THR A 341 -5.43 -3.90 -6.45
N ALA A 342 -5.43 -2.95 -5.50
CA ALA A 342 -6.07 -1.65 -5.68
C ALA A 342 -5.40 -0.87 -6.82
N PRO A 343 -6.15 -0.11 -7.65
CA PRO A 343 -5.60 0.62 -8.80
C PRO A 343 -4.51 1.64 -8.45
N TRP A 344 -4.54 2.17 -7.24
CA TRP A 344 -3.63 3.22 -6.76
C TRP A 344 -2.42 2.67 -5.99
N ALA A 345 -2.38 1.35 -5.74
CA ALA A 345 -1.34 0.73 -4.92
C ALA A 345 0.05 0.71 -5.58
N ILE A 346 0.08 0.62 -6.91
CA ILE A 346 1.32 0.50 -7.71
C ILE A 346 1.15 1.30 -9.00
N ILE A 347 2.20 2.02 -9.40
CA ILE A 347 2.31 2.63 -10.74
C ILE A 347 3.39 1.96 -11.58
N SER A 348 3.35 2.17 -12.89
CA SER A 348 4.40 1.68 -13.79
C SER A 348 5.72 2.42 -13.55
N ARG A 349 6.84 1.76 -13.85
CA ARG A 349 8.18 2.36 -13.81
C ARG A 349 8.26 3.63 -14.65
N GLU A 350 7.69 3.59 -15.86
CA GLU A 350 7.69 4.69 -16.82
C GLU A 350 6.89 5.90 -16.30
N GLU A 351 5.69 5.69 -15.75
CA GLU A 351 4.90 6.77 -15.17
C GLU A 351 5.61 7.36 -13.93
N SER A 352 6.25 6.53 -13.11
CA SER A 352 6.99 7.00 -11.94
C SER A 352 8.17 7.90 -12.33
N ILE A 353 8.93 7.54 -13.37
CA ILE A 353 10.00 8.39 -13.94
C ILE A 353 9.41 9.72 -14.42
N LEU A 354 8.30 9.69 -15.15
CA LEU A 354 7.65 10.90 -15.67
C LEU A 354 7.18 11.83 -14.54
N ARG A 355 6.61 11.28 -13.46
CA ARG A 355 6.20 12.06 -12.28
C ARG A 355 7.41 12.64 -11.55
N GLY A 356 8.51 11.89 -11.44
CA GLY A 356 9.77 12.42 -10.92
C GLY A 356 10.31 13.59 -11.73
N MET A 357 10.25 13.50 -13.07
CA MET A 357 10.66 14.60 -13.96
C MET A 357 9.75 15.84 -13.82
N ARG A 358 8.43 15.64 -13.68
CA ARG A 358 7.47 16.73 -13.43
C ARG A 358 7.75 17.43 -12.10
N LEU A 359 8.05 16.67 -11.05
CA LEU A 359 8.48 17.24 -9.77
C LEU A 359 9.76 18.05 -9.93
N ALA A 360 10.77 17.50 -10.62
CA ALA A 360 12.02 18.20 -10.91
C ALA A 360 11.78 19.53 -11.64
N GLU A 361 10.92 19.54 -12.65
CA GLU A 361 10.51 20.77 -13.34
C GLU A 361 9.82 21.77 -12.41
N ALA A 362 8.88 21.30 -11.57
CA ALA A 362 8.13 22.14 -10.64
C ALA A 362 9.03 22.83 -9.59
N VAL A 363 10.11 22.16 -9.17
CA VAL A 363 11.10 22.73 -8.24
C VAL A 363 12.31 23.34 -8.95
N HIS A 364 12.24 23.56 -10.26
CA HIS A 364 13.29 24.22 -11.05
C HIS A 364 14.64 23.48 -11.08
N CYS A 365 14.60 22.14 -11.07
CA CYS A 365 15.74 21.27 -11.34
C CYS A 365 15.80 20.86 -12.82
N PRO A 366 16.95 20.36 -13.31
CA PRO A 366 17.03 19.70 -14.62
C PRO A 366 15.98 18.60 -14.71
N SER A 367 15.18 18.58 -15.77
CA SER A 367 14.03 17.67 -15.92
C SER A 367 14.08 16.82 -17.19
N SER A 368 15.22 16.81 -17.90
CA SER A 368 15.44 15.98 -19.09
C SER A 368 15.84 14.56 -18.71
N ARG A 369 15.38 13.56 -19.48
CA ARG A 369 15.82 12.16 -19.32
C ARG A 369 17.32 11.96 -19.54
N THR A 370 17.98 12.85 -20.27
CA THR A 370 19.42 12.79 -20.49
C THR A 370 20.22 13.22 -19.26
N ASP A 371 19.59 13.94 -18.33
CA ASP A 371 20.25 14.64 -17.24
C ASP A 371 19.84 14.08 -15.87
N ILE A 372 19.58 12.76 -15.78
CA ILE A 372 19.12 12.09 -14.54
C ILE A 372 20.09 12.32 -13.37
N GLY A 373 21.41 12.27 -13.60
CA GLY A 373 22.40 12.54 -12.55
C GLY A 373 22.26 13.96 -11.96
N PRO A 374 22.43 15.02 -12.78
CA PRO A 374 22.21 16.41 -12.35
C PRO A 374 20.82 16.68 -11.76
N MET A 375 19.78 16.01 -12.27
CA MET A 375 18.42 16.08 -11.73
C MET A 375 18.36 15.54 -10.30
N ILE A 376 18.92 14.36 -10.04
CA ILE A 376 18.96 13.75 -8.70
C ILE A 376 19.77 14.62 -7.73
N GLU A 377 20.93 15.13 -8.16
CA GLU A 377 21.76 16.03 -7.35
C GLU A 377 20.98 17.29 -6.95
N CYS A 378 20.33 17.96 -7.91
CA CYS A 378 19.50 19.13 -7.62
C CYS A 378 18.33 18.82 -6.67
N LEU A 379 17.63 17.70 -6.87
CA LEU A 379 16.53 17.28 -5.99
C LEU A 379 16.99 16.98 -4.55
N ARG A 380 18.23 16.49 -4.36
CA ARG A 380 18.82 16.31 -3.02
C ARG A 380 19.15 17.63 -2.33
N GLU A 381 19.43 18.69 -3.08
CA GLU A 381 19.71 20.03 -2.54
C GLU A 381 18.44 20.79 -2.13
N LYS A 382 17.28 20.41 -2.66
CA LYS A 382 16.00 21.04 -2.30
C LYS A 382 15.63 20.80 -0.84
N SER A 383 14.83 21.70 -0.26
CA SER A 383 14.22 21.42 1.04
C SER A 383 13.17 20.31 0.90
N ALA A 384 13.04 19.47 1.91
CA ALA A 384 12.05 18.38 1.90
C ALA A 384 10.61 18.93 1.77
N ASP A 385 10.30 20.05 2.42
CA ASP A 385 9.02 20.74 2.30
C ASP A 385 8.76 21.25 0.87
N GLU A 386 9.76 21.81 0.20
CA GLU A 386 9.62 22.25 -1.21
C GLU A 386 9.30 21.07 -2.13
N LEU A 387 9.87 19.90 -1.89
CA LEU A 387 9.55 18.70 -2.67
C LEU A 387 8.10 18.27 -2.46
N VAL A 388 7.70 18.01 -1.22
CA VAL A 388 6.36 17.44 -0.94
C VAL A 388 5.21 18.38 -1.30
N ASN A 389 5.43 19.70 -1.22
CA ASN A 389 4.44 20.70 -1.62
C ASN A 389 4.28 20.87 -3.14
N ASN A 390 5.19 20.32 -3.96
CA ASN A 390 5.18 20.44 -5.43
C ASN A 390 4.95 19.10 -6.15
N GLU A 391 4.44 18.08 -5.45
CA GLU A 391 4.19 16.74 -6.01
C GLU A 391 2.88 16.65 -6.79
N TRP A 392 1.88 17.44 -6.40
CA TRP A 392 0.53 17.34 -6.91
C TRP A 392 0.35 18.13 -8.20
N GLY A 393 0.10 17.40 -9.30
CA GLY A 393 -0.28 17.95 -10.60
C GLY A 393 -1.74 17.63 -10.94
N THR A 394 -2.02 17.46 -12.24
CA THR A 394 -3.35 17.02 -12.71
C THR A 394 -3.49 15.51 -12.57
N LEU A 395 -4.04 15.06 -11.44
CA LEU A 395 -4.29 13.64 -11.14
C LEU A 395 -5.78 13.38 -10.95
N GLY A 396 -6.21 12.14 -11.20
CA GLY A 396 -7.57 11.69 -10.93
C GLY A 396 -7.85 11.51 -9.42
N ILE A 397 -9.10 11.21 -9.08
CA ILE A 397 -9.45 10.80 -7.71
C ILE A 397 -8.70 9.51 -7.32
N CYS A 398 -8.24 9.44 -6.06
CA CYS A 398 -7.48 8.30 -5.55
C CYS A 398 -6.27 7.95 -6.44
N GLU A 399 -5.60 8.95 -7.02
CA GLU A 399 -4.36 8.79 -7.77
C GLU A 399 -3.26 9.58 -7.07
N PHE A 400 -2.41 8.89 -6.32
CA PHE A 400 -1.36 9.53 -5.52
C PHE A 400 -0.07 9.66 -6.34
N PRO A 401 0.68 10.79 -6.25
CA PRO A 401 1.82 11.06 -7.12
C PRO A 401 2.95 10.03 -7.03
N PHE A 402 3.39 9.70 -5.81
CA PHE A 402 4.52 8.80 -5.58
C PHE A 402 4.07 7.62 -4.71
N VAL A 403 4.02 6.44 -5.32
CA VAL A 403 3.57 5.18 -4.73
C VAL A 403 4.52 4.04 -5.13
N PRO A 404 4.38 2.83 -4.57
CA PRO A 404 5.22 1.69 -4.95
C PRO A 404 5.28 1.40 -6.46
N ILE A 405 6.40 0.80 -6.88
CA ILE A 405 6.64 0.30 -8.24
C ILE A 405 7.15 -1.15 -8.22
N ILE A 406 7.13 -1.82 -9.38
CA ILE A 406 7.80 -3.12 -9.57
C ILE A 406 9.29 -2.86 -9.85
N ASP A 407 10.12 -2.94 -8.81
CA ASP A 407 11.55 -2.59 -8.85
C ASP A 407 12.44 -3.75 -9.32
N GLY A 408 11.95 -4.98 -9.26
CA GLY A 408 12.73 -6.19 -9.48
C GLY A 408 13.49 -6.69 -8.24
N SER A 409 13.29 -6.05 -7.08
CA SER A 409 13.95 -6.42 -5.81
C SER A 409 12.92 -6.68 -4.71
N PHE A 410 12.17 -5.64 -4.31
CA PHE A 410 11.07 -5.80 -3.37
C PHE A 410 9.92 -6.58 -4.02
N LEU A 411 9.57 -6.26 -5.26
CA LEU A 411 8.64 -7.02 -6.11
C LEU A 411 9.26 -7.27 -7.47
N ASP A 412 9.21 -8.52 -7.92
CA ASP A 412 9.69 -8.97 -9.22
C ASP A 412 8.57 -9.11 -10.27
N GLU A 413 7.31 -9.06 -9.85
CA GLU A 413 6.14 -9.13 -10.73
C GLU A 413 4.94 -8.36 -10.15
N MET A 414 3.95 -8.07 -11.00
CA MET A 414 2.70 -7.40 -10.60
C MET A 414 1.91 -8.24 -9.57
N PRO A 415 1.28 -7.63 -8.55
CA PRO A 415 0.54 -8.34 -7.51
C PRO A 415 -0.51 -9.34 -8.02
N ARG A 416 -1.24 -8.98 -9.08
CA ARG A 416 -2.22 -9.89 -9.70
C ARG A 416 -1.56 -11.14 -10.29
N ARG A 417 -0.33 -11.03 -10.80
CA ARG A 417 0.47 -12.17 -11.28
C ARG A 417 1.00 -12.99 -10.12
N SER A 418 1.55 -12.38 -9.07
CA SER A 418 1.97 -13.10 -7.86
C SER A 418 0.83 -13.92 -7.25
N LEU A 419 -0.37 -13.35 -7.19
CA LEU A 419 -1.56 -14.05 -6.72
C LEU A 419 -1.95 -15.23 -7.64
N ALA A 420 -1.91 -15.03 -8.96
CA ALA A 420 -2.21 -16.09 -9.93
C ALA A 420 -1.18 -17.22 -9.92
N HIS A 421 0.11 -16.89 -9.81
CA HIS A 421 1.22 -17.84 -9.68
C HIS A 421 1.36 -18.44 -8.28
N GLN A 422 0.53 -17.98 -7.33
CA GLN A 422 0.59 -18.37 -5.93
C GLN A 422 1.93 -18.06 -5.25
N ASN A 423 2.70 -17.10 -5.79
CA ASN A 423 3.98 -16.64 -5.25
C ASN A 423 3.76 -15.60 -4.15
N PHE A 424 3.36 -16.07 -2.97
CA PHE A 424 3.11 -15.24 -1.80
C PHE A 424 3.15 -16.06 -0.52
N LYS A 425 3.27 -15.41 0.64
CA LYS A 425 3.27 -16.07 1.95
C LYS A 425 1.95 -16.82 2.18
N LYS A 426 2.03 -18.14 2.40
CA LYS A 426 0.89 -18.96 2.83
C LYS A 426 0.69 -18.79 4.33
N THR A 427 -0.31 -17.99 4.70
CA THR A 427 -0.68 -17.72 6.09
C THR A 427 -2.14 -17.29 6.18
N ASN A 428 -2.65 -17.22 7.41
CA ASN A 428 -3.98 -16.71 7.69
C ASN A 428 -4.01 -15.18 7.50
N ILE A 429 -5.12 -14.68 6.97
CA ILE A 429 -5.36 -13.24 6.81
C ILE A 429 -6.74 -12.84 7.35
N LEU A 430 -6.83 -11.64 7.94
CA LEU A 430 -8.07 -10.97 8.28
C LEU A 430 -8.15 -9.68 7.46
N LEU A 431 -9.22 -9.44 6.72
CA LEU A 431 -9.35 -8.24 5.91
C LEU A 431 -10.79 -7.79 5.75
N GLY A 432 -11.00 -6.56 5.30
CA GLY A 432 -12.36 -6.05 5.12
C GLY A 432 -12.40 -4.64 4.57
N SER A 433 -13.63 -4.11 4.52
CA SER A 433 -13.92 -2.78 4.00
C SER A 433 -15.03 -2.12 4.83
N ASN A 434 -15.13 -0.81 4.73
CA ASN A 434 -16.20 0.00 5.31
C ASN A 434 -17.32 0.21 4.29
N THR A 435 -18.51 0.63 4.74
CA THR A 435 -19.63 0.79 3.82
C THR A 435 -19.43 1.94 2.83
N GLU A 436 -18.88 3.07 3.26
CA GLU A 436 -18.73 4.30 2.46
C GLU A 436 -17.26 4.71 2.25
N GLU A 437 -16.46 3.82 1.65
CA GLU A 437 -15.04 4.07 1.36
C GLU A 437 -14.78 5.28 0.46
N GLY A 438 -15.73 5.65 -0.40
CA GLY A 438 -15.51 6.65 -1.45
C GLY A 438 -15.67 8.09 -0.96
N TYR A 439 -16.54 8.33 0.02
CA TYR A 439 -16.93 9.70 0.37
C TYR A 439 -15.79 10.59 0.87
N TYR A 440 -14.84 10.03 1.62
CA TYR A 440 -13.67 10.78 2.08
C TYR A 440 -12.96 11.41 0.87
N PHE A 441 -12.61 10.61 -0.14
CA PHE A 441 -11.89 11.10 -1.32
C PHE A 441 -12.74 12.04 -2.19
N ILE A 442 -14.04 11.80 -2.30
CA ILE A 442 -14.94 12.65 -3.09
C ILE A 442 -15.06 14.05 -2.47
N LEU A 443 -15.12 14.15 -1.14
CA LEU A 443 -15.17 15.44 -0.41
C LEU A 443 -13.96 16.33 -0.72
N TYR A 444 -12.77 15.75 -0.91
CA TYR A 444 -11.55 16.49 -1.24
C TYR A 444 -11.38 16.72 -2.75
N TYR A 445 -11.93 15.85 -3.59
CA TYR A 445 -11.77 15.94 -5.05
C TYR A 445 -12.82 16.82 -5.72
N LEU A 446 -14.09 16.67 -5.33
CA LEU A 446 -15.24 17.40 -5.89
C LEU A 446 -15.81 18.38 -4.84
N THR A 447 -14.95 19.22 -4.27
CA THR A 447 -15.27 20.11 -3.13
C THR A 447 -16.48 21.01 -3.36
N GLU A 448 -16.67 21.52 -4.58
CA GLU A 448 -17.82 22.36 -4.94
C GLU A 448 -19.14 21.57 -4.95
N LEU A 449 -19.08 20.31 -5.37
CA LEU A 449 -20.26 19.44 -5.48
C LEU A 449 -20.60 18.75 -4.16
N PHE A 450 -19.59 18.53 -3.32
CA PHE A 450 -19.68 17.90 -2.01
C PHE A 450 -19.15 18.85 -0.92
N PRO A 451 -19.90 19.93 -0.61
CA PRO A 451 -19.54 20.77 0.52
C PRO A 451 -19.66 19.98 1.83
N LYS A 452 -18.81 20.30 2.82
CA LYS A 452 -18.84 19.70 4.16
C LYS A 452 -20.00 20.26 5.01
N GLU A 453 -21.22 20.00 4.54
CA GLU A 453 -22.49 20.48 5.08
C GLU A 453 -23.53 19.34 5.12
N GLU A 454 -24.60 19.50 5.89
CA GLU A 454 -25.72 18.55 5.89
C GLU A 454 -26.64 18.72 4.68
N ASN A 455 -27.48 17.72 4.41
CA ASN A 455 -28.52 17.76 3.35
C ASN A 455 -28.01 17.97 1.91
N VAL A 456 -26.77 17.55 1.61
CA VAL A 456 -26.23 17.56 0.24
C VAL A 456 -26.96 16.54 -0.64
N GLY A 457 -27.44 16.96 -1.81
CA GLY A 457 -28.04 16.08 -2.82
C GLY A 457 -27.44 16.37 -4.20
N ILE A 458 -27.37 15.35 -5.06
CA ILE A 458 -26.72 15.44 -6.37
C ILE A 458 -27.76 15.26 -7.46
N SER A 459 -28.01 16.29 -8.26
CA SER A 459 -28.93 16.19 -9.39
C SER A 459 -28.45 15.14 -10.41
N ARG A 460 -29.35 14.67 -11.28
CA ARG A 460 -28.96 13.70 -12.31
C ARG A 460 -27.90 14.24 -13.26
N GLU A 461 -27.99 15.52 -13.61
CA GLU A 461 -26.99 16.19 -14.46
C GLU A 461 -25.62 16.25 -13.77
N GLN A 462 -25.60 16.66 -12.50
CA GLN A 462 -24.37 16.68 -11.70
C GLN A 462 -23.77 15.28 -11.54
N TYR A 463 -24.61 14.26 -11.35
CA TYR A 463 -24.17 12.86 -11.29
C TYR A 463 -23.48 12.42 -12.59
N LEU A 464 -24.09 12.67 -13.75
CA LEU A 464 -23.51 12.28 -15.04
C LEU A 464 -22.18 13.01 -15.30
N GLN A 465 -22.06 14.26 -14.89
CA GLN A 465 -20.82 15.03 -14.96
C GLN A 465 -19.76 14.46 -14.00
N ALA A 466 -20.13 14.20 -12.75
CA ALA A 466 -19.23 13.60 -11.76
C ALA A 466 -18.74 12.21 -12.20
N VAL A 467 -19.58 11.37 -12.83
CA VAL A 467 -19.14 10.07 -13.38
C VAL A 467 -18.03 10.24 -14.43
N ARG A 468 -18.10 11.30 -15.25
CA ARG A 468 -17.05 11.62 -16.24
C ARG A 468 -15.76 12.05 -15.55
N GLU A 469 -15.85 12.89 -14.53
CA GLU A 469 -14.68 13.41 -13.80
C GLU A 469 -14.00 12.35 -12.93
N LEU A 470 -14.77 11.50 -12.27
CA LEU A 470 -14.26 10.42 -11.41
C LEU A 470 -13.70 9.23 -12.22
N ASN A 471 -14.04 9.13 -13.52
CA ASN A 471 -13.57 8.06 -14.40
C ASN A 471 -12.99 8.65 -15.70
N PRO A 472 -11.89 9.41 -15.64
CA PRO A 472 -11.37 10.13 -16.80
C PRO A 472 -10.74 9.20 -17.84
N TYR A 473 -10.29 8.01 -17.41
CA TYR A 473 -9.53 7.07 -18.23
C TYR A 473 -10.38 6.04 -19.00
N VAL A 474 -11.71 6.09 -18.87
CA VAL A 474 -12.61 5.20 -19.61
C VAL A 474 -13.20 5.88 -20.85
N ASN A 475 -13.45 5.11 -21.90
CA ASN A 475 -14.15 5.62 -23.08
C ASN A 475 -15.66 5.81 -22.82
N ASP A 476 -16.36 6.47 -23.74
CA ASP A 476 -17.77 6.81 -23.57
C ASP A 476 -18.67 5.57 -23.39
N VAL A 477 -18.36 4.44 -24.04
CA VAL A 477 -19.15 3.21 -23.94
C VAL A 477 -19.02 2.61 -22.53
N ALA A 478 -17.80 2.51 -22.02
CA ALA A 478 -17.56 2.07 -20.65
C ALA A 478 -18.17 3.05 -19.62
N ARG A 479 -18.16 4.36 -19.90
CA ARG A 479 -18.82 5.34 -19.04
C ARG A 479 -20.34 5.13 -18.96
N GLN A 480 -21.00 4.85 -20.09
CA GLN A 480 -22.42 4.50 -20.08
C GLN A 480 -22.70 3.23 -19.28
N ALA A 481 -21.81 2.24 -19.32
CA ALA A 481 -21.92 1.06 -18.48
C ALA A 481 -21.80 1.37 -16.98
N ILE A 482 -20.91 2.29 -16.59
CA ILE A 482 -20.78 2.75 -15.19
C ILE A 482 -22.06 3.45 -14.74
N VAL A 483 -22.58 4.38 -15.55
CA VAL A 483 -23.87 5.03 -15.29
C VAL A 483 -24.97 3.99 -15.13
N PHE A 484 -25.00 2.96 -15.99
CA PHE A 484 -26.00 1.91 -15.91
C PHE A 484 -25.91 1.08 -14.63
N GLU A 485 -24.72 0.65 -14.22
CA GLU A 485 -24.54 -0.18 -13.04
C GLU A 485 -24.85 0.58 -11.73
N TYR A 486 -24.53 1.89 -11.69
CA TYR A 486 -24.63 2.70 -10.48
C TYR A 486 -25.85 3.63 -10.43
N THR A 487 -26.81 3.49 -11.35
CA THR A 487 -28.09 4.22 -11.26
C THR A 487 -29.13 3.39 -10.51
N ASP A 488 -29.81 4.00 -9.53
CA ASP A 488 -31.03 3.42 -8.97
C ASP A 488 -32.18 3.60 -9.98
N TRP A 489 -32.40 2.57 -10.80
CA TRP A 489 -33.39 2.62 -11.89
C TRP A 489 -34.85 2.68 -11.44
N ILE A 490 -35.12 2.51 -10.14
CA ILE A 490 -36.46 2.77 -9.58
C ILE A 490 -36.74 4.27 -9.56
N ASN A 491 -35.76 5.07 -9.10
CA ASN A 491 -35.83 6.53 -9.00
C ASN A 491 -34.54 7.19 -9.51
N PRO A 492 -34.30 7.25 -10.83
CA PRO A 492 -33.03 7.72 -11.40
C PRO A 492 -32.68 9.18 -11.07
N GLU A 493 -33.70 9.99 -10.81
CA GLU A 493 -33.56 11.44 -10.53
C GLU A 493 -33.41 11.74 -9.02
N ASP A 494 -33.45 10.73 -8.15
CA ASP A 494 -33.36 10.92 -6.70
C ASP A 494 -31.97 11.49 -6.31
N PRO A 495 -31.90 12.70 -5.73
CA PRO A 495 -30.62 13.34 -5.47
C PRO A 495 -29.74 12.62 -4.43
N VAL A 496 -30.35 11.90 -3.49
CA VAL A 496 -29.66 11.14 -2.46
C VAL A 496 -29.11 9.84 -3.04
N LYS A 497 -29.88 9.18 -3.91
CA LYS A 497 -29.43 7.95 -4.59
C LYS A 497 -28.26 8.24 -5.52
N ASN A 498 -28.32 9.31 -6.28
CA ASN A 498 -27.23 9.76 -7.15
C ASN A 498 -25.97 10.11 -6.34
N ARG A 499 -26.11 10.80 -5.20
CA ARG A 499 -24.99 11.05 -4.28
C ARG A 499 -24.34 9.75 -3.78
N ASN A 500 -25.15 8.84 -3.25
CA ASN A 500 -24.68 7.56 -2.72
C ASN A 500 -24.05 6.68 -3.82
N ALA A 501 -24.52 6.78 -5.06
CA ALA A 501 -23.93 6.06 -6.18
C ALA A 501 -22.48 6.48 -6.48
N LEU A 502 -22.15 7.77 -6.32
CA LEU A 502 -20.78 8.27 -6.49
C LEU A 502 -19.83 7.69 -5.44
N ASP A 503 -20.25 7.63 -4.17
CA ASP A 503 -19.51 6.90 -3.13
C ASP A 503 -19.29 5.45 -3.52
N LYS A 504 -20.35 4.74 -3.92
CA LYS A 504 -20.22 3.31 -4.24
C LYS A 504 -19.31 3.05 -5.42
N MET A 505 -19.31 3.85 -6.49
CA MET A 505 -18.40 3.60 -7.61
C MET A 505 -16.93 3.83 -7.25
N VAL A 506 -16.64 4.88 -6.47
CA VAL A 506 -15.28 5.17 -5.99
C VAL A 506 -14.84 4.11 -4.99
N GLY A 507 -15.66 3.82 -3.98
CA GLY A 507 -15.37 2.84 -2.95
C GLY A 507 -15.21 1.41 -3.48
N ASP A 508 -16.02 1.02 -4.46
CA ASP A 508 -15.92 -0.29 -5.09
C ASP A 508 -14.63 -0.43 -5.89
N TYR A 509 -14.36 0.53 -6.77
CA TYR A 509 -13.24 0.47 -7.69
C TYR A 509 -11.89 0.58 -6.98
N HIS A 510 -11.76 1.52 -6.04
CA HIS A 510 -10.49 1.82 -5.38
C HIS A 510 -10.20 0.97 -4.15
N PHE A 511 -11.22 0.40 -3.49
CA PHE A 511 -11.05 -0.29 -2.20
C PHE A 511 -11.71 -1.67 -2.16
N THR A 512 -13.04 -1.72 -2.06
CA THR A 512 -13.78 -2.95 -1.71
C THR A 512 -13.48 -4.10 -2.67
N CYS A 513 -13.43 -3.84 -3.98
CA CYS A 513 -13.20 -4.89 -4.94
C CYS A 513 -11.75 -5.39 -4.96
N GLY A 514 -10.77 -4.52 -4.73
CA GLY A 514 -9.36 -4.92 -4.55
C GLY A 514 -9.20 -5.87 -3.37
N VAL A 515 -9.79 -5.51 -2.21
CA VAL A 515 -9.79 -6.35 -1.00
C VAL A 515 -10.47 -7.70 -1.28
N ASN A 516 -11.63 -7.71 -1.94
CA ASN A 516 -12.33 -8.93 -2.33
C ASN A 516 -11.50 -9.84 -3.27
N GLU A 517 -10.81 -9.26 -4.24
CA GLU A 517 -9.92 -10.00 -5.16
C GLU A 517 -8.80 -10.67 -4.36
N PHE A 518 -8.15 -9.92 -3.47
CA PHE A 518 -7.08 -10.45 -2.63
C PHE A 518 -7.56 -11.57 -1.70
N ALA A 519 -8.69 -11.37 -1.02
CA ALA A 519 -9.34 -12.37 -0.16
C ALA A 519 -9.65 -13.66 -0.92
N HIS A 520 -10.24 -13.53 -2.11
CA HIS A 520 -10.62 -14.68 -2.93
C HIS A 520 -9.39 -15.47 -3.39
N ARG A 521 -8.34 -14.80 -3.88
CA ARG A 521 -7.08 -15.45 -4.32
C ARG A 521 -6.36 -16.15 -3.17
N TYR A 522 -6.40 -15.59 -1.97
CA TYR A 522 -5.87 -16.26 -0.78
C TYR A 522 -6.65 -17.52 -0.42
N ALA A 523 -7.98 -17.44 -0.40
CA ALA A 523 -8.85 -18.58 -0.11
C ALA A 523 -8.67 -19.73 -1.11
N GLU A 524 -8.43 -19.43 -2.40
CA GLU A 524 -8.18 -20.43 -3.47
C GLU A 524 -6.97 -21.34 -3.17
N THR A 525 -6.06 -20.91 -2.30
CA THR A 525 -4.84 -21.67 -1.94
C THR A 525 -4.96 -22.45 -0.63
N GLY A 526 -6.15 -22.54 -0.05
CA GLY A 526 -6.40 -23.28 1.19
C GLY A 526 -6.01 -22.53 2.47
N ASN A 527 -5.59 -21.26 2.37
CA ASN A 527 -5.34 -20.41 3.53
C ASN A 527 -6.66 -20.03 4.23
N ASN A 528 -6.63 -19.84 5.56
CA ASN A 528 -7.80 -19.30 6.26
C ASN A 528 -7.89 -17.79 6.04
N VAL A 529 -9.06 -17.35 5.59
CA VAL A 529 -9.36 -15.95 5.34
C VAL A 529 -10.54 -15.55 6.21
N TYR A 530 -10.46 -14.41 6.88
CA TYR A 530 -11.56 -13.86 7.68
C TYR A 530 -11.93 -12.49 7.14
N MET A 531 -13.11 -12.37 6.53
CA MET A 531 -13.56 -11.13 5.90
C MET A 531 -14.53 -10.38 6.82
N TYR A 532 -14.41 -9.05 6.94
CA TYR A 532 -15.42 -8.19 7.55
C TYR A 532 -16.03 -7.18 6.57
N TYR A 533 -17.20 -6.67 6.95
CA TYR A 533 -17.79 -5.46 6.40
C TYR A 533 -18.23 -4.55 7.55
N TYR A 534 -17.53 -3.44 7.74
CA TYR A 534 -17.74 -2.54 8.87
C TYR A 534 -18.86 -1.56 8.56
N LYS A 535 -19.84 -1.45 9.48
CA LYS A 535 -21.11 -0.75 9.26
C LYS A 535 -21.51 0.16 10.43
N HIS A 536 -20.58 0.47 11.32
CA HIS A 536 -20.89 1.29 12.48
C HIS A 536 -20.42 2.73 12.27
N ARG A 537 -21.36 3.67 12.30
CA ARG A 537 -21.08 5.09 12.33
C ARG A 537 -21.03 5.56 13.79
N SER A 538 -19.91 6.14 14.20
CA SER A 538 -19.78 6.71 15.55
C SER A 538 -20.79 7.83 15.79
N LYS A 539 -21.40 7.86 16.99
CA LYS A 539 -22.27 8.98 17.42
C LYS A 539 -21.51 10.31 17.48
N ASN A 540 -20.20 10.24 17.71
CA ASN A 540 -19.32 11.40 17.84
C ASN A 540 -18.61 11.74 16.52
N ASN A 541 -18.99 11.09 15.40
CA ASN A 541 -18.35 11.37 14.13
C ASN A 541 -18.64 12.82 13.68
N PRO A 542 -17.61 13.64 13.44
CA PRO A 542 -17.76 15.07 13.19
C PRO A 542 -18.16 15.40 11.73
N TRP A 543 -18.09 14.42 10.83
CA TRP A 543 -18.46 14.61 9.42
C TRP A 543 -19.97 14.63 9.24
N PRO A 544 -20.48 15.24 8.14
CA PRO A 544 -21.91 15.25 7.87
C PRO A 544 -22.55 13.86 7.88
N SER A 545 -23.78 13.76 8.37
CA SER A 545 -24.49 12.48 8.60
C SER A 545 -24.58 11.59 7.36
N TRP A 546 -24.64 12.20 6.17
CA TRP A 546 -24.73 11.49 4.90
C TRP A 546 -23.47 10.76 4.48
N THR A 547 -22.33 11.08 5.08
CA THR A 547 -21.04 10.42 4.82
C THR A 547 -21.00 8.97 5.29
N GLY A 548 -21.96 8.55 6.13
CA GLY A 548 -22.09 7.16 6.56
C GLY A 548 -20.88 6.70 7.37
N VAL A 549 -20.33 5.54 6.99
CA VAL A 549 -19.15 4.91 7.61
C VAL A 549 -17.99 4.99 6.64
N MET A 550 -17.20 6.05 6.78
CA MET A 550 -16.15 6.40 5.83
C MET A 550 -14.93 5.49 5.95
N HIS A 551 -14.02 5.63 4.99
CA HIS A 551 -12.66 5.10 5.07
C HIS A 551 -12.02 5.37 6.45
N ALA A 552 -11.37 4.36 7.03
CA ALA A 552 -10.72 4.38 8.34
C ALA A 552 -11.60 4.55 9.61
N ASP A 553 -12.93 4.66 9.52
CA ASP A 553 -13.82 4.86 10.69
C ASP A 553 -13.74 3.73 11.74
N GLU A 554 -13.23 2.54 11.38
CA GLU A 554 -13.08 1.40 12.29
C GLU A 554 -11.86 1.52 13.22
N ILE A 555 -10.86 2.33 12.86
CA ILE A 555 -9.59 2.43 13.58
C ILE A 555 -9.81 2.80 15.06
N ASN A 556 -10.67 3.78 15.34
CA ASN A 556 -11.00 4.19 16.72
C ASN A 556 -11.40 2.98 17.60
N TYR A 557 -12.14 2.04 17.02
CA TYR A 557 -12.67 0.88 17.72
C TYR A 557 -11.65 -0.24 17.85
N VAL A 558 -10.74 -0.39 16.87
CA VAL A 558 -9.63 -1.34 16.90
C VAL A 558 -8.58 -0.95 17.95
N PHE A 559 -8.33 0.34 18.15
CA PHE A 559 -7.37 0.84 19.15
C PHE A 559 -7.97 1.05 20.55
N GLY A 560 -9.30 1.00 20.66
CA GLY A 560 -9.98 1.07 21.95
C GLY A 560 -10.35 2.47 22.42
N GLU A 561 -10.34 3.48 21.53
CA GLU A 561 -10.71 4.86 21.90
C GLU A 561 -12.06 4.95 22.64
N PRO A 562 -13.11 4.17 22.28
CA PRO A 562 -14.37 4.17 23.01
C PRO A 562 -14.28 3.82 24.50
N LEU A 563 -13.23 3.12 24.94
CA LEU A 563 -13.02 2.82 26.36
C LEU A 563 -12.43 3.99 27.14
N ASN A 564 -12.06 5.09 26.48
CA ASN A 564 -11.64 6.33 27.13
C ASN A 564 -12.88 7.08 27.65
N PRO A 565 -13.08 7.19 28.98
CA PRO A 565 -14.25 7.86 29.55
C PRO A 565 -14.32 9.36 29.20
N GLY A 566 -13.20 9.99 28.81
CA GLY A 566 -13.16 11.39 28.40
C GLY A 566 -13.66 11.66 26.97
N LYS A 567 -13.95 10.62 26.18
CA LYS A 567 -14.35 10.74 24.76
C LYS A 567 -15.85 10.59 24.51
N ASN A 568 -16.66 10.39 25.57
CA ASN A 568 -18.13 10.36 25.52
C ASN A 568 -18.73 9.39 24.48
N TYR A 569 -18.13 8.22 24.27
CA TYR A 569 -18.76 7.16 23.49
C TYR A 569 -19.90 6.51 24.25
N SER A 570 -20.89 5.97 23.54
CA SER A 570 -22.01 5.30 24.18
C SER A 570 -21.63 3.92 24.75
N PRO A 571 -22.35 3.40 25.77
CA PRO A 571 -22.06 2.09 26.35
C PRO A 571 -22.02 0.96 25.31
N GLU A 572 -22.88 1.04 24.29
CA GLU A 572 -22.92 0.03 23.24
C GLU A 572 -21.70 0.12 22.30
N GLU A 573 -21.15 1.32 22.09
CA GLU A 573 -19.90 1.53 21.33
C GLU A 573 -18.67 1.06 22.10
N VAL A 574 -18.68 1.21 23.43
CA VAL A 574 -17.64 0.68 24.30
C VAL A 574 -17.59 -0.85 24.19
N GLU A 575 -18.73 -1.52 24.30
CA GLU A 575 -18.80 -2.98 24.14
C GLU A 575 -18.42 -3.43 22.74
N PHE A 576 -18.85 -2.67 21.71
CA PHE A 576 -18.46 -2.95 20.34
C PHE A 576 -16.94 -2.86 20.13
N SER A 577 -16.28 -1.85 20.70
CA SER A 577 -14.82 -1.72 20.64
C SER A 577 -14.11 -2.86 21.37
N ARG A 578 -14.60 -3.28 22.56
CA ARG A 578 -14.07 -4.48 23.25
C ARG A 578 -14.12 -5.71 22.35
N ARG A 579 -15.23 -5.91 21.65
CA ARG A 579 -15.39 -7.03 20.71
C ARG A 579 -14.43 -6.94 19.52
N LEU A 580 -14.24 -5.76 18.94
CA LEU A 580 -13.28 -5.55 17.84
C LEU A 580 -11.84 -5.81 18.29
N MET A 581 -11.39 -5.18 19.37
CA MET A 581 -10.06 -5.45 19.95
C MET A 581 -9.86 -6.95 20.19
N LYS A 582 -10.90 -7.63 20.70
CA LYS A 582 -10.85 -9.06 20.96
C LYS A 582 -10.61 -9.87 19.69
N TYR A 583 -11.34 -9.59 18.61
CA TYR A 583 -11.17 -10.28 17.33
C TYR A 583 -9.77 -10.08 16.75
N TRP A 584 -9.26 -8.85 16.74
CA TRP A 584 -7.94 -8.53 16.19
C TRP A 584 -6.84 -9.21 17.01
N ALA A 585 -6.92 -9.16 18.34
CA ALA A 585 -5.94 -9.78 19.19
C ALA A 585 -6.04 -11.33 19.18
N ASN A 586 -7.24 -11.90 19.11
CA ASN A 586 -7.44 -13.35 18.98
C ASN A 586 -6.83 -13.88 17.69
N PHE A 587 -7.07 -13.15 16.58
CA PHE A 587 -6.42 -13.42 15.32
C PHE A 587 -4.89 -13.32 15.46
N ALA A 588 -4.36 -12.24 16.03
CA ALA A 588 -2.91 -12.11 16.19
C ALA A 588 -2.27 -13.20 17.07
N ARG A 589 -3.01 -13.78 18.03
CA ARG A 589 -2.51 -14.87 18.89
C ARG A 589 -2.55 -16.23 18.19
N SER A 590 -3.62 -16.53 17.45
CA SER A 590 -3.95 -17.90 17.02
C SER A 590 -4.16 -18.08 15.51
N GLY A 591 -4.26 -16.98 14.76
CA GLY A 591 -4.71 -16.96 13.37
C GLY A 591 -6.22 -17.12 13.17
N ASN A 592 -7.00 -17.13 14.25
CA ASN A 592 -8.46 -17.21 14.19
C ASN A 592 -9.08 -16.18 15.15
N PRO A 593 -9.87 -15.21 14.65
CA PRO A 593 -10.50 -14.19 15.51
C PRO A 593 -11.50 -14.79 16.51
N SER A 594 -11.94 -16.04 16.29
CA SER A 594 -12.90 -16.74 17.14
C SER A 594 -12.30 -17.50 18.31
N ILE A 595 -10.97 -17.66 18.38
CA ILE A 595 -10.31 -18.45 19.43
C ILE A 595 -9.75 -17.50 20.49
N ASN A 596 -10.27 -17.60 21.72
CA ASN A 596 -9.76 -16.83 22.85
C ASN A 596 -8.38 -17.31 23.28
N ALA A 597 -7.68 -16.50 24.09
CA ALA A 597 -6.36 -16.84 24.63
C ALA A 597 -6.30 -18.18 25.38
N GLY A 598 -7.41 -18.62 25.99
CA GLY A 598 -7.52 -19.92 26.67
C GLY A 598 -7.81 -21.12 25.75
N GLY A 599 -8.01 -20.89 24.45
CA GLY A 599 -8.38 -21.91 23.46
C GLY A 599 -9.88 -22.06 23.23
N ASP A 600 -10.72 -21.44 24.06
CA ASP A 600 -12.17 -21.50 23.93
C ASP A 600 -12.68 -20.65 22.76
N MET A 601 -13.66 -21.18 22.02
CA MET A 601 -14.37 -20.45 20.98
C MET A 601 -15.24 -19.35 21.59
N ILE A 602 -15.25 -18.17 20.97
CA ILE A 602 -16.22 -17.10 21.27
C ILE A 602 -17.65 -17.56 20.96
N LYS A 603 -18.64 -16.93 21.61
CA LYS A 603 -20.07 -17.27 21.45
C LYS A 603 -20.58 -17.12 20.01
N GLU A 604 -20.14 -16.06 19.32
CA GLU A 604 -20.53 -15.75 17.94
C GLU A 604 -19.31 -15.94 17.04
N PRO A 605 -19.07 -17.14 16.50
CA PRO A 605 -17.87 -17.42 15.73
C PRO A 605 -17.86 -16.64 14.42
N TRP A 606 -16.71 -16.08 14.09
CA TRP A 606 -16.44 -15.46 12.80
C TRP A 606 -16.18 -16.57 11.76
N PRO A 607 -17.01 -16.69 10.71
CA PRO A 607 -16.86 -17.73 9.71
C PRO A 607 -15.63 -17.50 8.83
N VAL A 608 -15.00 -18.60 8.40
CA VAL A 608 -13.95 -18.55 7.38
C VAL A 608 -14.58 -18.13 6.04
N HIS A 609 -13.96 -17.17 5.36
CA HIS A 609 -14.27 -16.77 4.00
C HIS A 609 -13.78 -17.85 3.03
N THR A 610 -14.69 -18.74 2.63
CA THR A 610 -14.37 -19.83 1.71
C THR A 610 -14.43 -19.40 0.25
N VAL A 611 -13.76 -20.15 -0.65
CA VAL A 611 -13.77 -19.89 -2.10
C VAL A 611 -15.19 -19.79 -2.67
N SER A 612 -16.07 -20.72 -2.26
CA SER A 612 -17.44 -20.83 -2.73
C SER A 612 -18.42 -19.98 -1.92
N GLY A 613 -18.29 -19.98 -0.60
CA GLY A 613 -19.25 -19.33 0.30
C GLY A 613 -19.03 -17.83 0.42
N ARG A 614 -17.78 -17.36 0.29
CA ARG A 614 -17.38 -15.94 0.38
C ARG A 614 -17.98 -15.23 1.58
N GLU A 615 -18.01 -15.92 2.71
CA GLU A 615 -18.57 -15.42 3.96
C GLU A 615 -17.84 -14.15 4.43
N TYR A 616 -18.59 -13.21 5.01
CA TYR A 616 -18.02 -12.08 5.75
C TYR A 616 -18.87 -11.77 6.97
N LEU A 617 -18.23 -11.25 8.03
CA LEU A 617 -18.93 -10.81 9.22
C LEU A 617 -19.27 -9.32 9.10
N SER A 618 -20.55 -8.96 9.27
CA SER A 618 -20.93 -7.55 9.41
C SER A 618 -20.55 -7.08 10.81
N LEU A 619 -19.75 -6.01 10.91
CA LEU A 619 -19.34 -5.43 12.18
C LEU A 619 -20.17 -4.16 12.46
N ALA A 620 -21.14 -4.28 13.36
CA ALA A 620 -21.91 -3.15 13.88
C ALA A 620 -22.27 -3.37 15.35
N VAL A 621 -22.53 -2.29 16.09
CA VAL A 621 -22.88 -2.33 17.52
C VAL A 621 -23.94 -3.40 17.86
N ASN A 622 -25.03 -3.46 17.08
CA ASN A 622 -26.15 -4.38 17.33
C ASN A 622 -26.26 -5.54 16.31
N SER A 623 -25.21 -5.82 15.53
CA SER A 623 -25.25 -6.90 14.54
C SER A 623 -23.89 -7.57 14.35
N SER A 624 -23.91 -8.90 14.38
CA SER A 624 -22.81 -9.80 13.96
C SER A 624 -23.32 -10.71 12.83
N SER A 625 -24.10 -10.17 11.90
CA SER A 625 -24.71 -10.99 10.85
C SER A 625 -23.67 -11.45 9.82
N VAL A 626 -23.75 -12.72 9.44
CA VAL A 626 -22.92 -13.30 8.38
C VAL A 626 -23.56 -13.00 7.03
N GLY A 627 -22.84 -12.26 6.19
CA GLY A 627 -23.18 -12.07 4.78
C GLY A 627 -22.36 -12.99 3.88
N ARG A 628 -22.66 -12.97 2.59
CA ARG A 628 -21.93 -13.70 1.55
C ARG A 628 -21.70 -12.82 0.34
N GLY A 629 -20.52 -12.93 -0.25
CA GLY A 629 -20.19 -12.24 -1.50
C GLY A 629 -20.35 -10.73 -1.38
N LEU A 630 -19.52 -10.10 -0.53
CA LEU A 630 -19.52 -8.64 -0.35
C LEU A 630 -19.46 -7.94 -1.72
N ARG A 631 -20.56 -7.28 -2.11
CA ARG A 631 -20.65 -6.50 -3.36
C ARG A 631 -20.16 -7.23 -4.63
N VAL A 632 -20.33 -8.56 -4.70
CA VAL A 632 -19.75 -9.39 -5.79
C VAL A 632 -20.23 -9.00 -7.19
N LYS A 633 -21.45 -8.46 -7.34
CA LYS A 633 -21.97 -7.98 -8.62
C LYS A 633 -21.13 -6.80 -9.13
N GLN A 634 -20.94 -5.79 -8.28
CA GLN A 634 -20.16 -4.59 -8.60
C GLN A 634 -18.68 -4.92 -8.81
N CYS A 635 -18.14 -5.86 -8.03
CA CYS A 635 -16.76 -6.29 -8.24
C CYS A 635 -16.59 -7.09 -9.53
N ALA A 636 -17.54 -7.94 -9.93
CA ALA A 636 -17.52 -8.56 -11.23
C ALA A 636 -17.63 -7.53 -12.38
N PHE A 637 -18.43 -6.48 -12.18
CA PHE A 637 -18.52 -5.36 -13.12
C PHE A 637 -17.15 -4.69 -13.35
N TRP A 638 -16.46 -4.29 -12.28
CA TRP A 638 -15.15 -3.64 -12.39
C TRP A 638 -14.00 -4.55 -12.83
N GLN A 639 -13.99 -5.81 -12.36
CA GLN A 639 -12.85 -6.71 -12.57
C GLN A 639 -12.96 -7.59 -13.81
N LYS A 640 -14.16 -7.75 -14.36
CA LYS A 640 -14.42 -8.60 -15.53
C LYS A 640 -15.04 -7.83 -16.68
N TYR A 641 -16.19 -7.18 -16.44
CA TYR A 641 -16.97 -6.58 -17.51
C TYR A 641 -16.32 -5.33 -18.11
N ILE A 642 -15.95 -4.34 -17.28
CA ILE A 642 -15.34 -3.09 -17.76
C ILE A 642 -14.03 -3.33 -18.54
N PRO A 643 -13.07 -4.15 -18.06
CA PRO A 643 -11.85 -4.43 -18.80
C PRO A 643 -12.12 -5.05 -20.18
N GLN A 644 -13.03 -6.03 -20.26
CA GLN A 644 -13.41 -6.66 -21.54
C GLN A 644 -14.10 -5.67 -22.48
N LEU A 645 -14.99 -4.83 -21.94
CA LEU A 645 -15.68 -3.80 -22.71
C LEU A 645 -14.70 -2.78 -23.27
N MET A 646 -13.71 -2.34 -22.49
CA MET A 646 -12.67 -1.42 -22.93
C MET A 646 -11.83 -2.02 -24.07
N VAL A 647 -11.46 -3.30 -23.99
CA VAL A 647 -10.75 -4.01 -25.07
C VAL A 647 -11.61 -4.18 -26.32
N ALA A 648 -12.92 -4.42 -26.19
CA ALA A 648 -13.81 -4.58 -27.33
C ALA A 648 -14.15 -3.26 -28.03
N THR A 649 -13.98 -2.13 -27.35
CA THR A 649 -14.38 -0.80 -27.82
C THR A 649 -13.20 0.13 -28.08
N SER A 650 -11.97 -0.32 -27.83
CA SER A 650 -10.77 0.36 -28.31
C SER A 650 -10.77 0.35 -29.84
N LYS A 651 -10.57 1.52 -30.44
CA LYS A 651 -10.42 1.62 -31.90
C LYS A 651 -9.13 0.89 -32.29
N PRO A 652 -9.13 0.02 -33.32
CA PRO A 652 -7.87 -0.47 -33.86
C PRO A 652 -7.04 0.72 -34.34
N ASP A 653 -5.73 0.69 -34.10
CA ASP A 653 -4.82 1.65 -34.72
C ASP A 653 -5.07 1.66 -36.24
N PRO A 654 -5.09 2.84 -36.89
CA PRO A 654 -5.12 2.87 -38.35
C PRO A 654 -3.94 2.03 -38.86
N PRO A 655 -4.14 1.14 -39.84
CA PRO A 655 -3.04 0.34 -40.37
C PRO A 655 -1.90 1.28 -40.73
N GLN A 656 -0.73 1.07 -40.12
CA GLN A 656 0.48 1.76 -40.54
C GLN A 656 0.55 1.62 -42.06
N ASN A 657 0.54 2.74 -42.76
CA ASN A 657 0.76 2.77 -44.20
C ASN A 657 2.12 2.13 -44.46
N CYS A 658 2.14 0.84 -44.80
CA CYS A 658 3.30 0.15 -45.34
C CYS A 658 3.59 0.74 -46.73
N THR A 659 4.16 1.93 -46.76
CA THR A 659 4.79 2.50 -47.95
C THR A 659 6.25 2.07 -47.97
N ASN A 660 6.46 0.76 -48.11
CA ASN A 660 7.72 0.23 -48.59
C ASN A 660 7.43 -0.73 -49.73
N ILE A 661 7.53 -0.19 -50.94
CA ILE A 661 7.59 -0.96 -52.17
C ILE A 661 8.90 -1.75 -52.12
N ALA A 662 8.80 -3.06 -51.88
CA ALA A 662 9.85 -4.01 -52.19
C ALA A 662 9.45 -4.78 -53.46
N PRO A 663 10.40 -5.13 -54.35
CA PRO A 663 10.11 -5.59 -55.70
C PRO A 663 9.50 -6.99 -55.69
N VAL A 664 8.51 -7.16 -56.56
CA VAL A 664 7.81 -8.41 -56.85
C VAL A 664 8.81 -9.50 -57.25
N SER A 665 8.90 -10.58 -56.46
CA SER A 665 9.39 -11.87 -56.95
C SER A 665 8.21 -12.81 -57.12
N GLN A 666 8.05 -13.30 -58.34
CA GLN A 666 7.00 -14.24 -58.74
C GLN A 666 7.21 -15.60 -58.07
N SER A 667 6.17 -16.17 -57.48
CA SER A 667 6.04 -17.62 -57.26
C SER A 667 4.58 -18.02 -57.12
N SER A 668 4.06 -18.56 -58.22
CA SER A 668 3.17 -19.72 -58.35
C SER A 668 1.93 -19.84 -57.45
N TYR A 669 0.77 -19.59 -58.08
CA TYR A 669 -0.58 -19.90 -57.60
C TYR A 669 -0.79 -21.40 -57.36
N ILE A 670 -1.34 -21.76 -56.19
CA ILE A 670 -2.13 -22.96 -55.99
C ILE A 670 -3.51 -22.53 -55.51
N ALA A 671 -4.51 -22.74 -56.36
CA ALA A 671 -5.92 -22.50 -56.06
C ALA A 671 -6.50 -23.68 -55.28
N VAL A 672 -7.12 -23.42 -54.14
CA VAL A 672 -8.04 -24.36 -53.50
C VAL A 672 -9.33 -23.60 -53.19
N GLY A 673 -10.40 -24.02 -53.86
CA GLY A 673 -11.71 -23.38 -53.84
C GLY A 673 -12.44 -23.55 -52.52
N PHE A 674 -13.13 -22.49 -52.09
CA PHE A 674 -14.12 -22.50 -51.02
C PHE A 674 -15.46 -23.00 -51.56
N SER A 675 -16.00 -24.08 -51.00
CA SER A 675 -17.40 -24.47 -51.17
C SER A 675 -18.23 -23.98 -49.99
N TYR A 676 -19.11 -23.03 -50.26
CA TYR A 676 -20.23 -22.63 -49.41
C TYR A 676 -21.23 -23.78 -49.31
N ILE A 677 -21.59 -24.20 -48.10
CA ILE A 677 -22.77 -25.04 -47.85
C ILE A 677 -23.81 -24.18 -47.11
N SER A 678 -24.90 -23.91 -47.83
CA SER A 678 -26.10 -23.24 -47.35
C SER A 678 -26.93 -24.19 -46.48
N VAL A 679 -27.32 -23.76 -45.28
CA VAL A 679 -28.27 -24.46 -44.42
C VAL A 679 -29.68 -23.97 -44.74
N VAL A 680 -30.52 -24.86 -45.29
CA VAL A 680 -31.97 -24.68 -45.38
C VAL A 680 -32.65 -25.89 -44.73
N SER A 681 -33.26 -25.61 -43.58
CA SER A 681 -34.57 -26.08 -43.10
C SER A 681 -34.99 -27.52 -43.33
N LEU A 682 -35.20 -28.25 -42.21
CA LEU A 682 -36.32 -29.18 -42.09
C LEU A 682 -36.80 -29.25 -40.63
N ASN A 683 -38.02 -28.74 -40.46
CA ASN A 683 -38.88 -28.86 -39.29
C ASN A 683 -39.29 -30.33 -39.04
N THR A 684 -39.88 -30.55 -37.87
CA THR A 684 -40.74 -31.68 -37.47
C THR A 684 -40.09 -33.03 -37.13
N MET A 685 -39.77 -33.21 -35.84
CA MET A 685 -40.10 -34.42 -35.06
C MET A 685 -39.83 -34.17 -33.56
N TRP A 686 -40.75 -33.47 -32.89
CA TRP A 686 -40.80 -33.40 -31.43
C TRP A 686 -42.22 -33.76 -30.99
N PHE A 687 -42.50 -35.05 -30.94
CA PHE A 687 -43.66 -35.62 -30.25
C PHE A 687 -43.36 -37.08 -29.94
N LYS A 688 -42.90 -37.35 -28.71
CA LYS A 688 -43.26 -38.48 -27.84
C LYS A 688 -42.20 -38.66 -26.76
N TYR A 689 -42.68 -39.03 -25.58
CA TYR A 689 -41.97 -39.35 -24.34
C TYR A 689 -41.63 -38.16 -23.44
N PHE A 690 -42.60 -37.74 -22.63
CA PHE A 690 -42.47 -37.74 -21.16
C PHE A 690 -43.84 -37.43 -20.52
N LYS A 691 -44.54 -38.47 -20.03
CA LYS A 691 -45.59 -38.37 -19.01
C LYS A 691 -45.88 -39.76 -18.43
N PHE A 692 -45.54 -39.93 -17.15
CA PHE A 692 -45.96 -40.94 -16.14
C PHE A 692 -44.85 -40.86 -15.08
N LEU A 693 -45.01 -40.47 -13.80
CA LEU A 693 -46.10 -40.33 -12.83
C LEU A 693 -45.74 -39.08 -11.97
N ASN A 694 -46.61 -38.31 -11.30
CA ASN A 694 -47.98 -38.43 -10.84
C ASN A 694 -48.55 -37.00 -10.75
#